data_AF-A0A371D093-F1
#
_entry.id   AF-A0A371D093-F1
#
_cell.length_a   1.000
_cell.length_b   1.000
_cell.length_c   1.000
_cell.angle_alpha   90.00
_cell.angle_beta   90.00
_cell.angle_gamma   90.00
#
_symmetry.space_group_name_H-M   'P 1'
#
loop_
_entity.id
_entity.type
_entity.pdbx_description
1 polymer ?
#
loop_
_entity_poly.entity_id
_entity_poly.type
_entity_poly.pdbx_seq_one_letter_code
_entity_poly.pdbx_strand_id
1 'polypeptide(L)'
;MFARRAPHRYGHGAGFGAGRINHVKLNNPKPFPAPPLTPFDIHGVRHAQLQEKNEINAPHPDVHPRTKYRPLTKKEILVRSLKKALTPPEERARARNPKPPVSKPPAKNLITQDPKLPGGLSFDDPEPAPQPEFGAEVAKRYAAELGEGELDDEDMRVLHIFEELKIQGQTRERYHENEVALESAAKSQPERERLLAMDRAHAAKCEERYLRKLAEAKEKEQRERQKEAERQERERERERKREEKRRAAEERKRQEMEEENRRRIAREQEQERLWKERVREEERQRQLRAEKERARLVAEARRVEEMRRARATQVQWEKEAKIRNEQEAFRRLSERARLMAEREEGERRAQQEEERMRQTQLLAELDALRQAAREAHEMMAQMERDDAAKVAFLQAAEYRAHLMEQELRAREQHQWAQAQAFMQQLEQAYREHAMLEQAFRDAQQRYLLEQQQRAAREGQEWAERQERDAAEAAAQEIRERAAQAAREAELDANKAAIAKQICDWYDHRWNVLKTRNDIDNQVPYSDFPIPYFPPISYVGQPIPPAPQPSELVYEQVRAFVMSPHRASMATKSAKVRIRAEIRFWHPDMFERKFLRLMQPQDKKTAMEAVYFLSRILNQIKEDVQKEEWAAQEAREDAAKAGAA
;
A
#
# COMPACT_ATOMS: atom_id res chain seq x y z
N MET A 1 -33.32 -18.33 44.45
CA MET A 1 -34.63 -17.73 44.13
C MET A 1 -34.44 -16.23 43.99
N PHE A 2 -34.76 -15.66 42.82
CA PHE A 2 -35.28 -14.30 42.57
C PHE A 2 -35.00 -13.96 41.10
N ALA A 3 -36.00 -14.27 40.26
CA ALA A 3 -36.04 -13.94 38.85
C ALA A 3 -36.44 -12.46 38.67
N ARG A 4 -35.68 -11.72 37.86
CA ARG A 4 -36.05 -10.36 37.43
C ARG A 4 -36.67 -10.40 36.04
N ARG A 5 -37.92 -9.96 36.00
CA ARG A 5 -38.79 -9.77 34.83
C ARG A 5 -38.32 -8.55 34.00
N ALA A 6 -38.39 -8.69 32.68
CA ALA A 6 -38.32 -7.58 31.73
C ALA A 6 -39.70 -6.90 31.59
N PRO A 7 -39.78 -5.58 31.38
CA PRO A 7 -41.05 -4.92 31.07
C PRO A 7 -41.27 -4.76 29.56
N HIS A 8 -42.42 -5.26 29.10
CA HIS A 8 -43.05 -4.85 27.85
C HIS A 8 -43.43 -3.36 27.92
N ARG A 9 -43.15 -2.62 26.84
CA ARG A 9 -43.76 -1.31 26.55
C ARG A 9 -44.67 -1.44 25.33
N TYR A 10 -45.97 -1.39 25.58
CA TYR A 10 -46.95 -0.89 24.63
C TYR A 10 -47.01 0.64 24.76
N GLY A 11 -47.14 1.34 23.64
CA GLY A 11 -47.31 2.79 23.62
C GLY A 11 -47.72 3.29 22.24
N HIS A 12 -49.03 3.43 22.06
CA HIS A 12 -49.68 4.19 20.99
C HIS A 12 -49.13 5.62 20.88
N GLY A 13 -49.06 6.12 19.66
CA GLY A 13 -48.84 7.53 19.36
C GLY A 13 -49.26 7.86 17.93
N ALA A 14 -50.53 8.18 17.74
CA ALA A 14 -51.03 8.86 16.56
C ALA A 14 -50.43 10.28 16.50
N GLY A 15 -50.01 10.73 15.31
CA GLY A 15 -49.41 12.04 15.11
C GLY A 15 -49.50 12.49 13.64
N PHE A 16 -50.44 13.38 13.41
CA PHE A 16 -50.78 14.11 12.19
C PHE A 16 -49.60 14.69 11.38
N GLY A 17 -49.70 14.48 10.07
CA GLY A 17 -49.45 15.36 8.92
C GLY A 17 -48.68 16.69 9.07
N ALA A 18 -47.66 16.86 8.23
CA ALA A 18 -47.38 18.10 7.49
C ALA A 18 -46.41 17.85 6.31
N GLY A 19 -46.82 18.27 5.11
CA GLY A 19 -45.94 18.83 4.07
C GLY A 19 -45.01 17.88 3.28
N ARG A 20 -45.55 17.05 2.38
CA ARG A 20 -44.76 16.53 1.24
C ARG A 20 -44.73 17.58 0.13
N ILE A 21 -43.54 18.11 -0.13
CA ILE A 21 -43.23 18.88 -1.34
C ILE A 21 -43.29 17.91 -2.54
N ASN A 22 -44.10 18.25 -3.53
CA ASN A 22 -44.24 17.53 -4.78
C ASN A 22 -42.91 17.56 -5.56
N HIS A 23 -42.13 16.48 -5.47
CA HIS A 23 -41.14 16.17 -6.50
C HIS A 23 -41.88 15.70 -7.75
N VAL A 24 -41.82 16.53 -8.79
CA VAL A 24 -42.18 16.20 -10.17
C VAL A 24 -41.40 14.95 -10.58
N LYS A 25 -42.09 13.81 -10.63
CA LYS A 25 -41.56 12.58 -11.23
C LYS A 25 -41.63 12.75 -12.75
N LEU A 26 -40.48 13.06 -13.36
CA LEU A 26 -40.27 12.78 -14.78
C LEU A 26 -40.33 11.27 -14.96
N ASN A 27 -41.43 10.79 -15.55
CA ASN A 27 -41.58 9.43 -16.03
C ASN A 27 -40.59 9.20 -17.17
N ASN A 28 -39.40 8.66 -16.86
CA ASN A 28 -38.61 7.98 -17.86
C ASN A 28 -39.30 6.65 -18.22
N PRO A 29 -39.65 6.41 -19.49
CA PRO A 29 -40.21 5.12 -19.90
C PRO A 29 -39.16 4.02 -19.66
N LYS A 30 -39.60 2.92 -19.04
CA LYS A 30 -38.81 1.70 -18.86
C LYS A 30 -38.22 1.27 -20.21
N PRO A 31 -36.92 0.95 -20.31
CA PRO A 31 -36.40 0.27 -21.49
C PRO A 31 -37.06 -1.12 -21.58
N PHE A 32 -37.51 -1.47 -22.78
CA PHE A 32 -38.05 -2.80 -23.08
C PHE A 32 -37.06 -3.90 -22.64
N PRO A 33 -37.55 -5.04 -22.10
CA PRO A 33 -36.70 -6.20 -21.91
C PRO A 33 -36.18 -6.67 -23.27
N ALA A 34 -34.87 -6.84 -23.39
CA ALA A 34 -34.24 -7.39 -24.58
C ALA A 34 -34.87 -8.77 -24.91
N PRO A 35 -35.15 -9.07 -26.19
CA PRO A 35 -35.66 -10.38 -26.58
C PRO A 35 -34.63 -11.47 -26.25
N PRO A 36 -35.06 -12.67 -25.85
CA PRO A 36 -34.15 -13.79 -25.64
C PRO A 36 -33.42 -14.13 -26.95
N LEU A 37 -32.12 -14.39 -26.84
CA LEU A 37 -31.26 -14.83 -27.93
C LEU A 37 -31.87 -16.07 -28.60
N THR A 38 -32.29 -15.92 -29.86
CA THR A 38 -32.64 -17.06 -30.69
C THR A 38 -31.37 -17.69 -31.30
N PRO A 39 -31.36 -19.00 -31.59
CA PRO A 39 -30.13 -19.74 -31.90
C PRO A 39 -29.59 -19.54 -33.33
N PHE A 40 -30.05 -18.52 -34.08
CA PHE A 40 -29.83 -18.44 -35.52
C PHE A 40 -29.34 -17.07 -36.02
N ASP A 41 -28.49 -16.39 -35.26
CA ASP A 41 -27.83 -15.17 -35.75
C ASP A 41 -26.37 -15.44 -36.16
N ILE A 42 -26.21 -15.79 -37.44
CA ILE A 42 -24.96 -16.27 -38.06
C ILE A 42 -24.02 -15.10 -38.43
N HIS A 43 -24.35 -13.86 -38.03
CA HIS A 43 -23.53 -12.68 -38.32
C HIS A 43 -22.50 -12.33 -37.22
N GLY A 44 -22.53 -12.99 -36.05
CA GLY A 44 -21.58 -12.74 -34.95
C GLY A 44 -20.23 -13.49 -35.05
N VAL A 45 -20.13 -14.53 -35.87
CA VAL A 45 -18.95 -15.43 -35.86
C VAL A 45 -17.76 -14.86 -36.66
N ARG A 46 -17.99 -13.94 -37.60
CA ARG A 46 -16.89 -13.32 -38.37
C ARG A 46 -16.18 -12.18 -37.64
N HIS A 47 -16.81 -11.55 -36.65
CA HIS A 47 -16.18 -10.44 -35.94
C HIS A 47 -15.31 -10.90 -34.76
N ALA A 48 -15.64 -12.05 -34.15
CA ALA A 48 -14.84 -12.65 -33.07
C ALA A 48 -13.51 -13.25 -33.57
N GLN A 49 -13.51 -13.91 -34.73
CA GLN A 49 -12.28 -14.49 -35.30
C GLN A 49 -11.30 -13.45 -35.89
N LEU A 50 -11.76 -12.22 -36.15
CA LEU A 50 -10.91 -11.10 -36.60
C LEU A 50 -10.31 -10.31 -35.43
N GLN A 51 -10.89 -10.39 -34.23
CA GLN A 51 -10.28 -9.87 -33.00
C GLN A 51 -9.20 -10.82 -32.48
N GLU A 52 -9.45 -12.13 -32.46
CA GLU A 52 -8.49 -13.13 -31.96
C GLU A 52 -7.19 -13.18 -32.78
N LYS A 53 -7.27 -12.97 -34.10
CA LYS A 53 -6.07 -12.92 -34.97
C LYS A 53 -5.30 -11.60 -34.91
N ASN A 54 -5.91 -10.53 -34.39
CA ASN A 54 -5.23 -9.23 -34.21
C ASN A 54 -4.56 -9.12 -32.82
N GLU A 55 -4.99 -9.89 -31.83
CA GLU A 55 -4.35 -9.92 -30.50
C GLU A 55 -3.07 -10.77 -30.47
N ILE A 56 -2.97 -11.79 -31.31
CA ILE A 56 -1.77 -12.67 -31.39
C ILE A 56 -0.58 -11.98 -32.11
N ASN A 57 -0.82 -10.89 -32.86
CA ASN A 57 0.23 -10.12 -33.55
C ASN A 57 0.47 -8.71 -32.96
N ALA A 58 -0.11 -8.39 -31.80
CA ALA A 58 0.17 -7.14 -31.11
C ALA A 58 1.51 -7.25 -30.33
N PRO A 59 2.52 -6.40 -30.60
CA PRO A 59 3.76 -6.41 -29.83
C PRO A 59 3.49 -5.98 -28.38
N HIS A 60 4.18 -6.66 -27.46
CA HIS A 60 4.20 -6.43 -26.02
C HIS A 60 4.27 -4.92 -25.67
N PRO A 61 3.46 -4.39 -24.73
CA PRO A 61 3.37 -2.95 -24.45
C PRO A 61 4.60 -2.32 -23.75
N ASP A 62 5.77 -2.99 -23.73
CA ASP A 62 6.95 -2.54 -22.97
C ASP A 62 8.20 -2.21 -23.80
N VAL A 63 8.11 -2.09 -25.13
CA VAL A 63 9.24 -1.61 -25.93
C VAL A 63 8.78 -0.61 -26.99
N HIS A 64 8.84 0.68 -26.65
CA HIS A 64 8.73 1.77 -27.61
C HIS A 64 10.00 1.83 -28.50
N PRO A 65 9.91 1.64 -29.84
CA PRO A 65 11.05 1.77 -30.71
C PRO A 65 11.11 3.20 -31.27
N ARG A 66 11.48 4.20 -30.44
CA ARG A 66 11.95 5.52 -30.90
C ARG A 66 12.42 6.44 -29.76
N THR A 67 13.55 6.11 -29.14
CA THR A 67 14.34 7.11 -28.39
C THR A 67 15.55 7.52 -29.22
N LYS A 68 15.31 8.28 -30.29
CA LYS A 68 16.35 9.14 -30.85
C LYS A 68 16.33 10.45 -30.05
N TYR A 69 17.38 10.64 -29.26
CA TYR A 69 17.91 11.92 -28.73
C TYR A 69 16.89 13.05 -28.52
N ARG A 70 16.26 13.09 -27.34
CA ARG A 70 15.72 14.35 -26.81
C ARG A 70 16.88 15.16 -26.22
N PRO A 71 17.24 16.33 -26.77
CA PRO A 71 18.26 17.18 -26.15
C PRO A 71 17.76 17.63 -24.77
N LEU A 72 18.61 17.43 -23.76
CA LEU A 72 18.34 17.84 -22.38
C LEU A 72 18.07 19.35 -22.34
N THR A 73 16.99 19.74 -21.67
CA THR A 73 16.64 21.15 -21.49
C THR A 73 17.67 21.84 -20.59
N LYS A 74 17.88 23.16 -20.76
CA LYS A 74 18.81 23.94 -19.91
C LYS A 74 18.52 23.76 -18.41
N LYS A 75 17.26 23.55 -18.04
CA LYS A 75 16.83 23.26 -16.67
C LYS A 75 17.32 21.89 -16.19
N GLU A 76 17.27 20.85 -17.02
CA GLU A 76 17.80 19.53 -16.69
C GLU A 76 19.32 19.51 -16.60
N ILE A 77 20.01 20.29 -17.45
CA ILE A 77 21.46 20.48 -17.36
C ILE A 77 21.83 21.19 -16.05
N LEU A 78 21.09 22.23 -15.67
CA LEU A 78 21.28 22.97 -14.42
C LEU A 78 20.99 22.10 -13.19
N VAL A 79 19.94 21.28 -13.22
CA VAL A 79 19.62 20.34 -12.13
C VAL A 79 20.69 19.26 -12.03
N ARG A 80 21.22 18.75 -13.15
CA ARG A 80 22.36 17.80 -13.12
C ARG A 80 23.64 18.44 -12.59
N SER A 81 23.94 19.68 -12.95
CA SER A 81 25.14 20.37 -12.46
C SER A 81 25.03 20.70 -10.97
N LEU A 82 23.86 21.15 -10.50
CA LEU A 82 23.58 21.39 -9.09
C LEU A 82 23.61 20.10 -8.26
N LYS A 83 23.03 19.01 -8.78
CA LYS A 83 23.05 17.71 -8.09
C LYS A 83 24.47 17.15 -7.99
N LYS A 84 25.33 17.44 -8.97
CA LYS A 84 26.77 17.12 -8.93
C LYS A 84 27.54 18.02 -7.98
N ALA A 85 27.15 19.29 -7.82
CA ALA A 85 27.81 20.26 -6.92
C ALA A 85 27.42 20.06 -5.45
N LEU A 86 26.20 19.59 -5.19
CA LEU A 86 25.67 19.37 -3.83
C LEU A 86 25.93 17.96 -3.30
N THR A 87 26.55 17.07 -4.09
CA THR A 87 26.94 15.73 -3.60
C THR A 87 28.15 15.87 -2.66
N PRO A 88 28.06 15.43 -1.39
CA PRO A 88 29.17 15.52 -0.44
C PRO A 88 30.44 14.81 -0.96
N PRO A 89 31.64 15.30 -0.64
CA PRO A 89 32.91 14.71 -1.11
C PRO A 89 33.07 13.23 -0.78
N GLU A 90 32.48 12.76 0.32
CA GLU A 90 32.53 11.36 0.77
C GLU A 90 31.74 10.39 -0.13
N GLU A 91 30.62 10.83 -0.74
CA GLU A 91 29.85 10.03 -1.69
C GLU A 91 30.55 9.93 -3.06
N ARG A 92 31.27 10.99 -3.48
CA ARG A 92 32.08 10.96 -4.70
C ARG A 92 33.25 9.97 -4.61
N ALA A 93 33.80 9.75 -3.42
CA ALA A 93 34.87 8.77 -3.20
C ALA A 93 34.36 7.32 -3.29
N ARG A 94 33.12 7.05 -2.87
CA ARG A 94 32.50 5.72 -2.96
C ARG A 94 32.10 5.33 -4.39
N ALA A 95 31.70 6.29 -5.21
CA ALA A 95 31.30 6.05 -6.60
C ALA A 95 32.49 5.81 -7.56
N ARG A 96 33.73 6.08 -7.15
CA ARG A 96 34.92 6.03 -8.02
C ARG A 96 35.69 4.70 -8.00
N ASN A 97 35.28 3.76 -7.14
CA ASN A 97 35.84 2.40 -7.12
C ASN A 97 34.77 1.40 -7.59
N PRO A 98 34.63 1.14 -8.90
CA PRO A 98 33.92 -0.06 -9.33
C PRO A 98 34.67 -1.26 -8.74
N LYS A 99 34.03 -1.99 -7.82
CA LYS A 99 34.50 -3.32 -7.41
C LYS A 99 34.74 -4.13 -8.70
N PRO A 100 35.91 -4.74 -8.88
CA PRO A 100 36.11 -5.63 -10.02
C PRO A 100 35.03 -6.74 -9.96
N PRO A 101 34.53 -7.21 -11.12
CA PRO A 101 33.59 -8.31 -11.15
C PRO A 101 34.23 -9.50 -10.43
N VAL A 102 33.50 -10.02 -9.43
CA VAL A 102 33.84 -11.25 -8.74
C VAL A 102 34.03 -12.32 -9.80
N SER A 103 35.28 -12.69 -10.02
CA SER A 103 35.66 -13.82 -10.86
C SER A 103 34.91 -15.04 -10.37
N LYS A 104 34.19 -15.70 -11.29
CA LYS A 104 33.60 -17.02 -11.10
C LYS A 104 34.56 -17.94 -10.34
N PRO A 105 34.09 -18.75 -9.38
CA PRO A 105 34.94 -19.76 -8.76
C PRO A 105 35.47 -20.69 -9.87
N PRO A 106 36.77 -21.02 -9.89
CA PRO A 106 37.27 -21.99 -10.84
C PRO A 106 36.57 -23.32 -10.58
N ALA A 107 35.93 -23.86 -11.61
CA ALA A 107 35.44 -25.22 -11.64
C ALA A 107 36.62 -26.15 -11.32
N LYS A 108 36.62 -26.70 -10.11
CA LYS A 108 37.51 -27.81 -9.75
C LYS A 108 37.02 -29.04 -10.51
N ASN A 109 37.51 -29.22 -11.72
CA ASN A 109 37.66 -30.53 -12.31
C ASN A 109 38.71 -31.28 -11.48
N LEU A 110 38.26 -31.92 -10.41
CA LEU A 110 38.97 -33.03 -9.77
C LEU A 110 38.89 -34.21 -10.73
N ILE A 111 39.74 -34.18 -11.75
CA ILE A 111 40.29 -35.40 -12.32
C ILE A 111 41.26 -35.90 -11.27
N THR A 112 40.93 -37.04 -10.68
CA THR A 112 41.79 -37.85 -9.82
C THR A 112 43.05 -38.20 -10.59
N GLN A 113 44.06 -37.33 -10.54
CA GLN A 113 45.43 -37.71 -10.85
C GLN A 113 46.02 -38.24 -9.56
N ASP A 114 46.32 -39.54 -9.58
CA ASP A 114 47.11 -40.20 -8.55
C ASP A 114 48.39 -39.39 -8.30
N PRO A 115 48.77 -39.17 -7.03
CA PRO A 115 50.03 -38.52 -6.72
C PRO A 115 51.17 -39.44 -7.20
N LYS A 116 51.85 -39.03 -8.27
CA LYS A 116 53.16 -39.55 -8.62
C LYS A 116 54.08 -39.40 -7.42
N LEU A 117 54.34 -40.52 -6.74
CA LEU A 117 55.41 -40.67 -5.77
C LEU A 117 56.75 -40.32 -6.48
N PRO A 118 57.52 -39.35 -5.98
CA PRO A 118 58.86 -39.10 -6.45
C PRO A 118 59.79 -40.12 -5.79
N GLY A 119 60.02 -41.25 -6.44
CA GLY A 119 60.87 -42.31 -5.90
C GLY A 119 60.56 -43.68 -6.48
N GLY A 120 60.60 -43.82 -7.80
CA GLY A 120 60.70 -45.12 -8.42
C GLY A 120 62.10 -45.68 -8.18
N LEU A 121 62.28 -46.38 -7.05
CA LEU A 121 63.36 -47.36 -6.91
C LEU A 121 63.02 -48.50 -7.88
N SER A 122 63.66 -48.49 -9.05
CA SER A 122 63.76 -49.68 -9.89
C SER A 122 64.49 -50.74 -9.07
N PHE A 123 63.78 -51.80 -8.68
CA PHE A 123 64.44 -53.04 -8.36
C PHE A 123 64.91 -53.61 -9.69
N ASP A 124 66.17 -53.37 -10.03
CA ASP A 124 66.87 -54.13 -11.05
C ASP A 124 66.94 -55.57 -10.54
N ASP A 125 66.10 -56.44 -11.09
CA ASP A 125 66.20 -57.88 -10.85
C ASP A 125 67.59 -58.33 -11.30
N PRO A 126 68.40 -58.93 -10.40
CA PRO A 126 69.74 -59.39 -10.78
C PRO A 126 69.61 -60.46 -11.87
N GLU A 127 70.30 -60.23 -12.99
CA GLU A 127 70.45 -61.18 -14.09
C GLU A 127 70.77 -62.57 -13.52
N PRO A 128 70.00 -63.63 -13.85
CA PRO A 128 70.25 -64.96 -13.31
C PRO A 128 71.62 -65.42 -13.80
N ALA A 129 72.52 -65.71 -12.86
CA ALA A 129 73.85 -66.20 -13.17
C ALA A 129 73.77 -67.46 -14.06
N PRO A 130 74.65 -67.61 -15.06
CA PRO A 130 74.63 -68.76 -15.97
C PRO A 130 74.84 -70.03 -15.14
N GLN A 131 73.79 -70.86 -15.05
CA GLN A 131 73.91 -72.16 -14.40
C GLN A 131 74.88 -73.02 -15.22
N PRO A 132 75.88 -73.65 -14.59
CA PRO A 132 76.77 -74.57 -15.29
C PRO A 132 75.93 -75.75 -15.78
N GLU A 133 75.85 -75.95 -17.10
CA GLU A 133 75.19 -77.09 -17.74
C GLU A 133 75.99 -78.39 -17.49
N PHE A 134 76.16 -78.78 -16.24
CA PHE A 134 76.80 -80.05 -15.89
C PHE A 134 75.79 -81.19 -16.12
N GLY A 135 75.78 -81.70 -17.34
CA GLY A 135 74.99 -82.88 -17.74
C GLY A 135 74.42 -82.84 -19.15
N ALA A 136 74.27 -81.65 -19.75
CA ALA A 136 73.72 -81.53 -21.10
C ALA A 136 74.69 -82.07 -22.17
N GLU A 137 75.99 -81.85 -22.01
CA GLU A 137 76.99 -82.38 -22.94
C GLU A 137 77.24 -83.88 -22.78
N VAL A 138 77.15 -84.42 -21.54
CA VAL A 138 77.31 -85.86 -21.28
C VAL A 138 76.11 -86.63 -21.80
N ALA A 139 74.88 -86.14 -21.59
CA ALA A 139 73.67 -86.72 -22.14
C ALA A 139 73.64 -86.65 -23.68
N LYS A 140 74.15 -85.57 -24.29
CA LYS A 140 74.29 -85.47 -25.76
C LYS A 140 75.33 -86.42 -26.33
N ARG A 141 76.43 -86.71 -25.60
CA ARG A 141 77.42 -87.72 -26.00
C ARG A 141 76.85 -89.14 -25.90
N TYR A 142 76.17 -89.47 -24.79
CA TYR A 142 75.54 -90.79 -24.62
C TYR A 142 74.43 -91.02 -25.67
N ALA A 143 73.61 -90.01 -25.97
CA ALA A 143 72.58 -90.09 -27.01
C ALA A 143 73.16 -90.17 -28.44
N ALA A 144 74.39 -89.71 -28.67
CA ALA A 144 75.08 -89.83 -29.95
C ALA A 144 75.81 -91.17 -30.11
N GLU A 145 76.25 -91.80 -29.02
CA GLU A 145 76.87 -93.14 -29.03
C GLU A 145 75.83 -94.27 -29.17
N LEU A 146 74.59 -94.06 -28.73
CA LEU A 146 73.44 -94.97 -28.87
C LEU A 146 72.77 -94.93 -30.27
N GLY A 147 73.55 -94.83 -31.33
CA GLY A 147 73.03 -94.75 -32.71
C GLY A 147 72.12 -95.93 -33.07
N GLU A 148 70.84 -95.63 -33.37
CA GLU A 148 69.75 -96.48 -33.96
C GLU A 148 69.64 -97.96 -33.52
N GLY A 149 70.31 -98.37 -32.44
CA GLY A 149 70.15 -99.68 -31.81
C GLY A 149 69.15 -99.60 -30.67
N GLU A 150 68.24 -100.58 -30.58
CA GLU A 150 67.33 -100.71 -29.43
C GLU A 150 68.14 -100.74 -28.13
N LEU A 151 67.88 -99.79 -27.24
CA LEU A 151 68.45 -99.74 -25.89
C LEU A 151 68.10 -101.03 -25.16
N ASP A 152 69.09 -101.69 -24.56
CA ASP A 152 68.83 -102.86 -23.74
C ASP A 152 68.24 -102.46 -22.36
N ASP A 153 67.66 -103.44 -21.69
CA ASP A 153 67.06 -103.25 -20.37
C ASP A 153 68.07 -102.83 -19.27
N GLU A 154 69.38 -102.93 -19.53
CA GLU A 154 70.44 -102.54 -18.62
C GLU A 154 70.68 -101.02 -18.75
N ASP A 155 70.76 -100.50 -19.98
CA ASP A 155 70.93 -99.09 -20.29
C ASP A 155 69.74 -98.24 -19.81
N MET A 156 68.51 -98.77 -19.92
CA MET A 156 67.31 -98.11 -19.38
C MET A 156 67.34 -97.99 -17.85
N ARG A 157 67.94 -98.95 -17.13
CA ARG A 157 68.11 -98.85 -15.67
C ARG A 157 69.16 -97.82 -15.30
N VAL A 158 70.26 -97.75 -16.05
CA VAL A 158 71.30 -96.75 -15.83
C VAL A 158 70.75 -95.34 -16.04
N LEU A 159 69.96 -95.11 -17.10
CA LEU A 159 69.29 -93.82 -17.33
C LEU A 159 68.33 -93.46 -16.19
N HIS A 160 67.57 -94.43 -15.66
CA HIS A 160 66.65 -94.19 -14.55
C HIS A 160 67.40 -93.80 -13.26
N ILE A 161 68.56 -94.42 -13.00
CA ILE A 161 69.43 -94.07 -11.85
C ILE A 161 70.01 -92.66 -12.04
N PHE A 162 70.40 -92.27 -13.26
CA PHE A 162 70.87 -90.92 -13.54
C PHE A 162 69.77 -89.87 -13.40
N GLU A 163 68.53 -90.18 -13.79
CA GLU A 163 67.39 -89.29 -13.62
C GLU A 163 67.02 -89.12 -12.14
N GLU A 164 67.04 -90.19 -11.35
CA GLU A 164 66.87 -90.13 -9.90
C GLU A 164 67.96 -89.29 -9.22
N LEU A 165 69.23 -89.48 -9.60
CA LEU A 165 70.34 -88.67 -9.07
C LEU A 165 70.23 -87.20 -9.47
N LYS A 166 69.75 -86.89 -10.68
CA LYS A 166 69.49 -85.52 -11.14
C LYS A 166 68.38 -84.87 -10.32
N ILE A 167 67.27 -85.58 -10.08
CA ILE A 167 66.17 -85.09 -9.23
C ILE A 167 66.65 -84.86 -7.79
N GLN A 168 67.48 -85.75 -7.25
CA GLN A 168 68.08 -85.59 -5.92
C GLN A 168 69.06 -84.40 -5.85
N GLY A 169 69.83 -84.16 -6.91
CA GLY A 169 70.70 -82.98 -7.02
C GLY A 169 69.90 -81.68 -7.04
N GLN A 170 68.90 -81.58 -7.92
CA GLN A 170 68.03 -80.40 -8.05
C GLN A 170 67.21 -80.13 -6.78
N THR A 171 66.77 -81.17 -6.08
CA THR A 171 66.08 -80.98 -4.80
C THR A 171 67.02 -80.45 -3.73
N ARG A 172 68.25 -80.97 -3.62
CA ARG A 172 69.25 -80.46 -2.67
C ARG A 172 69.65 -79.00 -2.95
N GLU A 173 69.82 -78.63 -4.21
CA GLU A 173 70.08 -77.23 -4.60
C GLU A 173 68.92 -76.32 -4.18
N ARG A 174 67.68 -76.71 -4.47
CA ARG A 174 66.49 -75.95 -4.03
C ARG A 174 66.36 -75.86 -2.51
N TYR A 175 66.76 -76.90 -1.78
CA TYR A 175 66.80 -76.86 -0.31
C TYR A 175 67.82 -75.84 0.17
N HIS A 176 69.02 -75.80 -0.41
CA HIS A 176 70.04 -74.81 -0.05
C HIS A 176 69.66 -73.39 -0.49
N GLU A 177 69.07 -73.19 -1.66
CA GLU A 177 68.56 -71.89 -2.09
C GLU A 177 67.48 -71.38 -1.14
N ASN A 178 66.55 -72.25 -0.72
CA ASN A 178 65.54 -71.90 0.27
C ASN A 178 66.14 -71.63 1.64
N GLU A 179 67.14 -72.40 2.08
CA GLU A 179 67.84 -72.19 3.35
C GLU A 179 68.58 -70.85 3.36
N VAL A 180 69.31 -70.52 2.28
CA VAL A 180 69.99 -69.23 2.10
C VAL A 180 68.99 -68.07 2.01
N ALA A 181 67.85 -68.26 1.32
CA ALA A 181 66.79 -67.26 1.26
C ALA A 181 66.14 -67.05 2.64
N LEU A 182 65.93 -68.11 3.42
CA LEU A 182 65.39 -68.03 4.78
C LEU A 182 66.38 -67.38 5.75
N GLU A 183 67.68 -67.70 5.67
CA GLU A 183 68.71 -67.03 6.45
C GLU A 183 68.83 -65.54 6.09
N SER A 184 68.75 -65.20 4.81
CA SER A 184 68.74 -63.81 4.34
C SER A 184 67.49 -63.05 4.81
N ALA A 185 66.32 -63.70 4.77
CA ALA A 185 65.07 -63.16 5.30
C ALA A 185 65.12 -62.98 6.83
N ALA A 186 65.74 -63.92 7.57
CA ALA A 186 65.93 -63.83 9.01
C ALA A 186 66.91 -62.71 9.39
N LYS A 187 67.99 -62.52 8.62
CA LYS A 187 68.96 -61.43 8.82
C LYS A 187 68.36 -60.05 8.53
N SER A 188 67.45 -59.94 7.55
CA SER A 188 66.78 -58.68 7.18
C SER A 188 65.50 -58.38 7.96
N GLN A 189 64.94 -59.35 8.69
CA GLN A 189 63.77 -59.17 9.55
C GLN A 189 63.90 -58.00 10.55
N PRO A 190 64.99 -57.84 11.33
CA PRO A 190 65.08 -56.74 12.31
C PRO A 190 65.11 -55.35 11.64
N GLU A 191 65.69 -55.22 10.45
CA GLU A 191 65.65 -53.96 9.70
C GLU A 191 64.24 -53.66 9.17
N ARG A 192 63.54 -54.68 8.67
CA ARG A 192 62.15 -54.56 8.22
C ARG A 192 61.22 -54.17 9.38
N GLU A 193 61.40 -54.76 10.56
CA GLU A 193 60.64 -54.42 11.75
C GLU A 193 60.92 -52.98 12.21
N ARG A 194 62.17 -52.53 12.12
CA ARG A 194 62.56 -51.14 12.41
C ARG A 194 61.90 -50.15 11.45
N LEU A 195 61.87 -50.46 10.15
CA LEU A 195 61.16 -49.67 9.13
C LEU A 195 59.66 -49.59 9.40
N LEU A 196 59.02 -50.74 9.66
CA LEU A 196 57.59 -50.79 10.00
C LEU A 196 57.27 -50.03 11.29
N ALA A 197 58.18 -50.04 12.28
CA ALA A 197 58.02 -49.25 13.50
C ALA A 197 58.12 -47.74 13.21
N MET A 198 59.02 -47.31 12.32
CA MET A 198 59.11 -45.90 11.89
C MET A 198 57.86 -45.47 11.12
N ASP A 199 57.33 -46.32 10.24
CA ASP A 199 56.10 -46.05 9.49
C ASP A 199 54.88 -45.96 10.41
N ARG A 200 54.76 -46.86 11.39
CA ARG A 200 53.69 -46.79 12.41
C ARG A 200 53.80 -45.53 13.26
N ALA A 201 55.02 -45.13 13.65
CA ALA A 201 55.24 -43.91 14.40
C ALA A 201 54.93 -42.65 13.57
N HIS A 202 55.22 -42.68 12.27
CA HIS A 202 54.87 -41.59 11.35
C HIS A 202 53.36 -41.51 11.12
N ALA A 203 52.69 -42.65 10.91
CA ALA A 203 51.24 -42.73 10.79
C ALA A 203 50.53 -42.19 12.05
N ALA A 204 50.99 -42.58 13.24
CA ALA A 204 50.46 -42.08 14.51
C ALA A 204 50.61 -40.56 14.65
N LYS A 205 51.77 -39.99 14.28
CA LYS A 205 51.98 -38.53 14.27
C LYS A 205 51.10 -37.80 13.26
N CYS A 206 50.83 -38.40 12.10
CA CYS A 206 49.93 -37.86 11.10
C CYS A 206 48.47 -37.86 11.60
N GLU A 207 48.05 -38.95 12.25
CA GLU A 207 46.73 -39.08 12.86
C GLU A 207 46.54 -38.07 14.00
N GLU A 208 47.53 -37.92 14.88
CA GLU A 208 47.50 -36.92 15.96
C GLU A 208 47.38 -35.49 15.41
N ARG A 209 48.13 -35.14 14.35
CA ARG A 209 48.01 -33.84 13.67
C ARG A 209 46.64 -33.65 13.03
N TYR A 210 46.04 -34.70 12.48
CA TYR A 210 44.71 -34.65 11.90
C TYR A 210 43.65 -34.41 12.97
N LEU A 211 43.70 -35.16 14.08
CA LEU A 211 42.79 -35.02 15.21
C LEU A 211 42.90 -33.63 15.85
N ARG A 212 44.12 -33.09 15.99
CA ARG A 212 44.34 -31.72 16.49
C ARG A 212 43.72 -30.67 15.57
N LYS A 213 43.88 -30.79 14.26
CA LYS A 213 43.22 -29.88 13.28
C LYS A 213 41.70 -30.00 13.33
N LEU A 214 41.18 -31.20 13.53
CA LEU A 214 39.74 -31.43 13.68
C LEU A 214 39.19 -30.75 14.95
N ALA A 215 39.93 -30.83 16.06
CA ALA A 215 39.59 -30.17 17.31
C ALA A 215 39.65 -28.63 17.18
N GLU A 216 40.72 -28.09 16.58
CA GLU A 216 40.86 -26.66 16.31
C GLU A 216 39.75 -26.14 15.38
N ALA A 217 39.34 -26.93 14.38
CA ALA A 217 38.22 -26.60 13.50
C ALA A 217 36.88 -26.54 14.25
N LYS A 218 36.61 -27.53 15.12
CA LYS A 218 35.40 -27.54 15.96
C LYS A 218 35.38 -26.39 16.95
N GLU A 219 36.52 -26.06 17.57
CA GLU A 219 36.63 -24.91 18.48
C GLU A 219 36.41 -23.59 17.74
N LYS A 220 36.99 -23.45 16.54
CA LYS A 220 36.78 -22.28 15.68
C LYS A 220 35.30 -22.13 15.29
N GLU A 221 34.64 -23.22 14.91
CA GLU A 221 33.21 -23.23 14.60
C GLU A 221 32.36 -22.82 15.82
N GLN A 222 32.68 -23.33 17.01
CA GLN A 222 32.00 -22.91 18.24
C GLN A 222 32.20 -21.42 18.55
N ARG A 223 33.41 -20.88 18.37
CA ARG A 223 33.70 -19.45 18.53
C ARG A 223 32.95 -18.59 17.50
N GLU A 224 32.80 -19.07 16.26
CA GLU A 224 32.03 -18.38 15.23
C GLU A 224 30.53 -18.40 15.55
N ARG A 225 29.98 -19.54 15.99
CA ARG A 225 28.59 -19.64 16.47
C ARG A 225 28.32 -18.72 17.66
N GLN A 226 29.26 -18.62 18.61
CA GLN A 226 29.15 -17.70 19.74
C GLN A 226 29.17 -16.23 19.28
N LYS A 227 30.07 -15.85 18.37
CA LYS A 227 30.12 -14.49 17.81
C LYS A 227 28.87 -14.15 16.99
N GLU A 228 28.32 -15.13 16.28
CA GLU A 228 27.09 -14.97 15.51
C GLU A 228 25.88 -14.80 16.44
N ALA A 229 25.78 -15.62 17.49
CA ALA A 229 24.77 -15.47 18.52
C ALA A 229 24.86 -14.08 19.20
N GLU A 230 26.07 -13.63 19.55
CA GLU A 230 26.29 -12.30 20.13
C GLU A 230 25.93 -11.18 19.15
N ARG A 231 26.20 -11.34 17.84
CA ARG A 231 25.76 -10.39 16.81
C ARG A 231 24.25 -10.34 16.70
N GLN A 232 23.59 -11.49 16.67
CA GLN A 232 22.12 -11.58 16.62
C GLN A 232 21.48 -10.97 17.87
N GLU A 233 22.07 -11.16 19.05
CA GLU A 233 21.60 -10.56 20.30
C GLU A 233 21.75 -9.04 20.30
N ARG A 234 22.92 -8.53 19.89
CA ARG A 234 23.15 -7.08 19.72
C ARG A 234 22.22 -6.46 18.68
N GLU A 235 21.86 -7.20 17.63
CA GLU A 235 20.91 -6.75 16.61
C GLU A 235 19.48 -6.71 17.16
N ARG A 236 19.04 -7.75 17.87
CA ARG A 236 17.76 -7.76 18.60
C ARG A 236 17.67 -6.64 19.63
N GLU A 237 18.76 -6.34 20.33
CA GLU A 237 18.80 -5.24 21.29
C GLU A 237 18.70 -3.87 20.60
N ARG A 238 19.37 -3.69 19.46
CA ARG A 238 19.24 -2.47 18.63
C ARG A 238 17.83 -2.32 18.07
N GLU A 239 17.20 -3.42 17.68
CA GLU A 239 15.83 -3.43 17.19
C GLU A 239 14.84 -3.07 18.30
N ARG A 240 14.97 -3.67 19.49
CA ARG A 240 14.20 -3.30 20.69
C ARG A 240 14.36 -1.81 21.02
N LYS A 241 15.58 -1.28 20.99
CA LYS A 241 15.85 0.16 21.20
C LYS A 241 15.24 1.04 20.10
N ARG A 242 15.15 0.56 18.85
CA ARG A 242 14.48 1.29 17.76
C ARG A 242 12.96 1.27 17.92
N GLU A 243 12.38 0.12 18.27
CA GLU A 243 10.96 0.00 18.59
C GLU A 243 10.58 0.87 19.78
N GLU A 244 11.35 0.85 20.86
CA GLU A 244 11.11 1.67 22.04
C GLU A 244 11.16 3.16 21.70
N LYS A 245 12.14 3.59 20.89
CA LYS A 245 12.18 4.96 20.36
C LYS A 245 10.99 5.30 19.46
N ARG A 246 10.50 4.36 18.65
CA ARG A 246 9.31 4.55 17.82
C ARG A 246 8.06 4.70 18.68
N ARG A 247 7.88 3.83 19.68
CA ARG A 247 6.76 3.90 20.64
C ARG A 247 6.80 5.20 21.42
N ALA A 248 7.97 5.60 21.93
CA ALA A 248 8.13 6.89 22.62
C ALA A 248 7.85 8.08 21.70
N ALA A 249 8.22 8.02 20.41
CA ALA A 249 7.91 9.08 19.45
C ALA A 249 6.41 9.12 19.09
N GLU A 250 5.75 7.96 18.96
CA GLU A 250 4.31 7.85 18.73
C GLU A 250 3.52 8.34 19.95
N GLU A 251 3.95 8.02 21.17
CA GLU A 251 3.35 8.55 22.41
C GLU A 251 3.52 10.06 22.51
N ARG A 252 4.69 10.62 22.16
CA ARG A 252 4.89 12.07 22.09
C ARG A 252 3.96 12.73 21.07
N LYS A 253 3.82 12.16 19.87
CA LYS A 253 2.87 12.66 18.87
C LYS A 253 1.42 12.58 19.35
N ARG A 254 1.07 11.52 20.07
CA ARG A 254 -0.26 11.37 20.66
C ARG A 254 -0.51 12.42 21.74
N GLN A 255 0.46 12.69 22.60
CA GLN A 255 0.40 13.75 23.60
C GLN A 255 0.31 15.14 22.95
N GLU A 256 1.11 15.40 21.92
CA GLU A 256 1.04 16.66 21.14
C GLU A 256 -0.34 16.85 20.50
N MET A 257 -0.91 15.81 19.87
CA MET A 257 -2.26 15.87 19.31
C MET A 257 -3.34 16.03 20.40
N GLU A 258 -3.20 15.36 21.54
CA GLU A 258 -4.13 15.53 22.67
C GLU A 258 -4.05 16.94 23.27
N GLU A 259 -2.86 17.52 23.40
CA GLU A 259 -2.65 18.90 23.83
C GLU A 259 -3.17 19.91 22.80
N GLU A 260 -2.93 19.69 21.51
CA GLU A 260 -3.45 20.53 20.43
C GLU A 260 -4.98 20.49 20.41
N ASN A 261 -5.57 19.31 20.59
CA ASN A 261 -7.03 19.16 20.68
C ASN A 261 -7.58 19.86 21.94
N ARG A 262 -6.89 19.75 23.09
CA ARG A 262 -7.24 20.54 24.30
C ARG A 262 -7.16 22.04 24.06
N ARG A 263 -6.12 22.52 23.36
CA ARG A 263 -5.98 23.94 23.00
C ARG A 263 -7.08 24.39 22.04
N ARG A 264 -7.47 23.54 21.09
CA ARG A 264 -8.57 23.80 20.17
C ARG A 264 -9.90 23.91 20.92
N ILE A 265 -10.21 22.95 21.79
CA ILE A 265 -11.41 22.98 22.63
C ILE A 265 -11.41 24.23 23.53
N ALA A 266 -10.27 24.60 24.13
CA ALA A 266 -10.16 25.81 24.93
C ALA A 266 -10.43 27.09 24.12
N ARG A 267 -9.89 27.19 22.89
CA ARG A 267 -10.17 28.31 21.98
C ARG A 267 -11.63 28.36 21.56
N GLU A 268 -12.25 27.21 21.27
CA GLU A 268 -13.67 27.12 20.95
C GLU A 268 -14.54 27.56 22.13
N GLN A 269 -14.19 27.15 23.36
CA GLN A 269 -14.87 27.60 24.59
C GLN A 269 -14.67 29.10 24.87
N GLU A 270 -13.49 29.66 24.61
CA GLU A 270 -13.25 31.10 24.71
C GLU A 270 -14.04 31.88 23.68
N GLN A 271 -14.08 31.42 22.42
CA GLN A 271 -14.92 32.03 21.38
C GLN A 271 -16.40 31.94 21.73
N GLU A 272 -16.86 30.84 22.30
CA GLU A 272 -18.23 30.68 22.76
C GLU A 272 -18.56 31.61 23.93
N ARG A 273 -17.62 31.82 24.87
CA ARG A 273 -17.75 32.81 25.96
C ARG A 273 -17.85 34.23 25.41
N LEU A 274 -16.95 34.60 24.50
CA LEU A 274 -16.94 35.91 23.86
C LEU A 274 -18.22 36.13 23.03
N TRP A 275 -18.70 35.10 22.33
CA TRP A 275 -19.96 35.16 21.59
C TRP A 275 -21.15 35.34 22.53
N LYS A 276 -21.24 34.54 23.61
CA LYS A 276 -22.27 34.69 24.65
C LYS A 276 -22.24 36.07 25.31
N GLU A 277 -21.04 36.62 25.52
CA GLU A 277 -20.87 37.97 26.08
C GLU A 277 -21.30 39.05 25.10
N ARG A 278 -20.92 38.96 23.81
CA ARG A 278 -21.42 39.85 22.76
C ARG A 278 -22.94 39.79 22.61
N VAL A 279 -23.53 38.60 22.65
CA VAL A 279 -25.00 38.44 22.61
C VAL A 279 -25.65 39.10 23.81
N ARG A 280 -25.12 38.91 25.02
CA ARG A 280 -25.62 39.58 26.24
C ARG A 280 -25.46 41.10 26.16
N GLU A 281 -24.36 41.58 25.58
CA GLU A 281 -24.11 43.00 25.42
C GLU A 281 -25.02 43.63 24.36
N GLU A 282 -25.28 42.92 23.26
CA GLU A 282 -26.26 43.29 22.25
C GLU A 282 -27.69 43.27 22.82
N GLU A 283 -28.04 42.30 23.65
CA GLU A 283 -29.31 42.27 24.39
C GLU A 283 -29.43 43.45 25.36
N ARG A 284 -28.38 43.77 26.12
CA ARG A 284 -28.35 44.98 26.96
C ARG A 284 -28.54 46.23 26.10
N GLN A 285 -27.90 46.32 24.93
CA GLN A 285 -28.09 47.44 24.02
C GLN A 285 -29.51 47.50 23.45
N ARG A 286 -30.12 46.36 23.11
CA ARG A 286 -31.53 46.29 22.67
C ARG A 286 -32.48 46.73 23.78
N GLN A 287 -32.23 46.29 25.01
CA GLN A 287 -32.99 46.73 26.19
C GLN A 287 -32.83 48.24 26.41
N LEU A 288 -31.61 48.77 26.30
CA LEU A 288 -31.33 50.20 26.48
C LEU A 288 -31.92 51.05 25.35
N ARG A 289 -31.97 50.54 24.11
CA ARG A 289 -32.70 51.16 22.99
C ARG A 289 -34.20 51.13 23.21
N ALA A 290 -34.76 49.99 23.63
CA ALA A 290 -36.17 49.85 23.95
C ALA A 290 -36.59 50.72 25.15
N GLU A 291 -35.73 50.86 26.15
CA GLU A 291 -35.94 51.74 27.30
C GLU A 291 -35.86 53.22 26.90
N LYS A 292 -34.89 53.59 26.04
CA LYS A 292 -34.82 54.93 25.45
C LYS A 292 -36.04 55.24 24.58
N GLU A 293 -36.55 54.29 23.81
CA GLU A 293 -37.78 54.45 23.04
C GLU A 293 -39.01 54.56 23.94
N ARG A 294 -39.13 53.73 24.98
CA ARG A 294 -40.18 53.86 25.99
C ARG A 294 -40.10 55.21 26.70
N ALA A 295 -38.90 55.69 27.04
CA ALA A 295 -38.70 57.00 27.63
C ALA A 295 -39.06 58.14 26.66
N ARG A 296 -38.74 58.01 25.35
CA ARG A 296 -39.18 58.94 24.31
C ARG A 296 -40.71 58.96 24.19
N LEU A 297 -41.35 57.80 24.12
CA LEU A 297 -42.81 57.69 24.04
C LEU A 297 -43.49 58.23 25.30
N VAL A 298 -42.92 58.02 26.48
CA VAL A 298 -43.41 58.61 27.75
C VAL A 298 -43.21 60.12 27.77
N ALA A 299 -42.07 60.64 27.29
CA ALA A 299 -41.82 62.07 27.17
C ALA A 299 -42.73 62.74 26.14
N GLU A 300 -43.01 62.07 25.03
CA GLU A 300 -43.94 62.51 24.00
C GLU A 300 -45.38 62.47 24.51
N ALA A 301 -45.77 61.41 25.23
CA ALA A 301 -47.06 61.34 25.91
C ALA A 301 -47.21 62.46 26.95
N ARG A 302 -46.17 62.78 27.72
CA ARG A 302 -46.15 63.93 28.64
C ARG A 302 -46.27 65.26 27.90
N ARG A 303 -45.59 65.44 26.76
CA ARG A 303 -45.76 66.64 25.91
C ARG A 303 -47.17 66.77 25.35
N VAL A 304 -47.79 65.66 24.93
CA VAL A 304 -49.18 65.64 24.46
C VAL A 304 -50.14 65.91 25.62
N GLU A 305 -49.87 65.42 26.81
CA GLU A 305 -50.67 65.67 28.02
C GLU A 305 -50.50 67.12 28.51
N GLU A 306 -49.29 67.68 28.46
CA GLU A 306 -49.01 69.10 28.69
C GLU A 306 -49.68 69.98 27.65
N MET A 307 -49.68 69.60 26.36
CA MET A 307 -50.44 70.28 25.31
C MET A 307 -51.95 70.19 25.55
N ARG A 308 -52.46 69.07 26.08
CA ARG A 308 -53.86 68.93 26.48
C ARG A 308 -54.21 69.77 27.71
N ARG A 309 -53.32 69.84 28.70
CA ARG A 309 -53.46 70.71 29.88
C ARG A 309 -53.38 72.19 29.49
N ALA A 310 -52.44 72.56 28.61
CA ALA A 310 -52.30 73.89 28.05
C ALA A 310 -53.54 74.30 27.22
N ARG A 311 -54.07 73.39 26.40
CA ARG A 311 -55.35 73.60 25.70
C ARG A 311 -56.54 73.67 26.66
N ALA A 312 -56.56 72.88 27.73
CA ALA A 312 -57.61 72.95 28.74
C ALA A 312 -57.57 74.28 29.51
N THR A 313 -56.38 74.78 29.84
CA THR A 313 -56.20 76.12 30.42
C THR A 313 -56.53 77.22 29.43
N GLN A 314 -56.24 77.03 28.14
CA GLN A 314 -56.61 77.98 27.09
C GLN A 314 -58.13 78.04 26.88
N VAL A 315 -58.81 76.89 26.91
CA VAL A 315 -60.29 76.83 26.88
C VAL A 315 -60.91 77.40 28.14
N GLN A 316 -60.30 77.22 29.32
CA GLN A 316 -60.74 77.89 30.55
C GLN A 316 -60.50 79.40 30.50
N TRP A 317 -59.35 79.84 29.98
CA TRP A 317 -59.05 81.25 29.80
C TRP A 317 -59.97 81.90 28.76
N GLU A 318 -60.32 81.21 27.68
CA GLU A 318 -61.32 81.65 26.70
C GLU A 318 -62.72 81.71 27.30
N LYS A 319 -63.11 80.76 28.17
CA LYS A 319 -64.39 80.82 28.90
C LYS A 319 -64.41 81.97 29.92
N GLU A 320 -63.33 82.20 30.65
CA GLU A 320 -63.20 83.30 31.60
C GLU A 320 -63.12 84.66 30.90
N ALA A 321 -62.43 84.75 29.76
CA ALA A 321 -62.38 85.93 28.91
C ALA A 321 -63.74 86.22 28.27
N LYS A 322 -64.50 85.17 27.89
CA LYS A 322 -65.87 85.32 27.39
C LYS A 322 -66.82 85.78 28.49
N ILE A 323 -66.68 85.26 29.72
CA ILE A 323 -67.44 85.73 30.90
C ILE A 323 -67.05 87.17 31.26
N ARG A 324 -65.76 87.55 31.21
CA ARG A 324 -65.31 88.94 31.43
C ARG A 324 -65.81 89.88 30.34
N ASN A 325 -65.77 89.46 29.07
CA ASN A 325 -66.30 90.25 27.95
C ASN A 325 -67.83 90.37 28.01
N GLU A 326 -68.55 89.35 28.47
CA GLU A 326 -70.00 89.41 28.72
C GLU A 326 -70.33 90.31 29.92
N GLN A 327 -69.51 90.30 30.97
CA GLN A 327 -69.62 91.22 32.11
C GLN A 327 -69.28 92.67 31.73
N GLU A 328 -68.28 92.89 30.88
CA GLU A 328 -67.93 94.21 30.34
C GLU A 328 -68.95 94.71 29.32
N ALA A 329 -69.52 93.82 28.48
CA ALA A 329 -70.63 94.16 27.60
C ALA A 329 -71.90 94.52 28.39
N PHE A 330 -72.17 93.82 29.50
CA PHE A 330 -73.26 94.15 30.43
C PHE A 330 -73.03 95.48 31.14
N ARG A 331 -71.80 95.79 31.57
CA ARG A 331 -71.43 97.11 32.12
C ARG A 331 -71.55 98.21 31.07
N ARG A 332 -71.11 97.98 29.83
CA ARG A 332 -71.25 98.94 28.71
C ARG A 332 -72.70 99.16 28.29
N LEU A 333 -73.57 98.16 28.40
CA LEU A 333 -75.01 98.28 28.20
C LEU A 333 -75.70 99.04 29.35
N SER A 334 -75.26 98.81 30.60
CA SER A 334 -75.75 99.54 31.77
C SER A 334 -75.28 101.02 31.80
N GLU A 335 -74.05 101.30 31.35
CA GLU A 335 -73.52 102.66 31.17
C GLU A 335 -74.14 103.36 29.96
N ARG A 336 -74.42 102.65 28.86
CA ARG A 336 -75.22 103.21 27.75
C ARG A 336 -76.65 103.54 28.16
N ALA A 337 -77.27 102.75 29.05
CA ALA A 337 -78.59 103.08 29.59
C ALA A 337 -78.58 104.33 30.49
N ARG A 338 -77.50 104.54 31.26
CA ARG A 338 -77.31 105.77 32.07
C ARG A 338 -77.00 107.01 31.21
N LEU A 339 -76.18 106.86 30.17
CA LEU A 339 -75.85 107.96 29.25
C LEU A 339 -77.01 108.33 28.31
N MET A 340 -77.92 107.40 28.01
CA MET A 340 -79.15 107.72 27.25
C MET A 340 -80.19 108.46 28.11
N ALA A 341 -80.23 108.20 29.42
CA ALA A 341 -81.07 108.95 30.37
C ALA A 341 -80.55 110.38 30.62
N GLU A 342 -79.23 110.61 30.63
CA GLU A 342 -78.63 111.96 30.72
C GLU A 342 -78.75 112.76 29.40
N ARG A 343 -78.83 112.07 28.25
CA ARG A 343 -79.01 112.71 26.94
C ARG A 343 -80.44 113.22 26.71
N GLU A 344 -81.46 112.53 27.25
CA GLU A 344 -82.85 113.00 27.23
C GLU A 344 -83.10 114.23 28.15
N GLU A 345 -82.30 114.44 29.20
CA GLU A 345 -82.36 115.64 30.05
C GLU A 345 -81.58 116.84 29.47
N GLY A 346 -80.55 116.58 28.64
CA GLY A 346 -79.78 117.61 27.93
C GLY A 346 -80.51 118.18 26.70
N GLU A 347 -81.25 117.35 25.96
CA GLU A 347 -81.97 117.76 24.75
C GLU A 347 -83.18 118.67 25.05
N ARG A 348 -83.72 118.65 26.28
CA ARG A 348 -84.74 119.60 26.75
C ARG A 348 -84.18 120.98 27.12
N ARG A 349 -82.87 121.12 27.34
CA ARG A 349 -82.20 122.40 27.63
C ARG A 349 -81.61 123.04 26.38
N ALA A 350 -81.16 122.24 25.41
CA ALA A 350 -80.63 122.72 24.13
C ALA A 350 -81.71 123.35 23.21
N GLN A 351 -82.97 122.87 23.27
CA GLN A 351 -84.08 123.44 22.51
C GLN A 351 -84.51 124.85 22.96
N GLN A 352 -84.08 125.31 24.15
CA GLN A 352 -84.36 126.66 24.66
C GLN A 352 -83.27 127.69 24.32
N GLU A 353 -82.08 127.26 23.88
CA GLU A 353 -80.96 128.15 23.52
C GLU A 353 -80.80 128.34 22.00
N GLU A 354 -81.32 127.40 21.19
CA GLU A 354 -81.27 127.46 19.72
C GLU A 354 -82.24 128.52 19.12
N GLU A 355 -83.26 128.96 19.87
CA GLU A 355 -84.12 130.10 19.50
C GLU A 355 -83.44 131.46 19.70
N ARG A 356 -82.35 131.55 20.48
CA ARG A 356 -81.62 132.81 20.73
C ARG A 356 -80.48 133.07 19.75
N MET A 357 -79.94 132.04 19.10
CA MET A 357 -78.79 132.15 18.19
C MET A 357 -79.17 132.37 16.71
N ARG A 358 -80.47 132.41 16.39
CA ARG A 358 -80.98 132.79 15.05
C ARG A 358 -81.05 134.30 14.80
N GLN A 359 -80.68 135.15 15.78
CA GLN A 359 -80.67 136.61 15.63
C GLN A 359 -79.29 137.24 15.39
N THR A 360 -78.20 136.48 15.39
CA THR A 360 -76.83 137.03 15.27
C THR A 360 -76.09 136.58 14.01
N GLN A 361 -76.82 136.26 12.95
CA GLN A 361 -76.30 135.67 11.72
C GLN A 361 -75.76 136.65 10.65
N LEU A 362 -75.63 137.96 10.85
CA LEU A 362 -75.50 138.89 9.71
C LEU A 362 -74.36 139.94 9.74
N LEU A 363 -73.28 139.74 10.51
CA LEU A 363 -72.16 140.70 10.57
C LEU A 363 -70.75 140.07 10.67
N ALA A 364 -70.45 139.03 9.88
CA ALA A 364 -69.05 138.55 9.75
C ALA A 364 -68.66 138.13 8.32
N GLU A 365 -69.42 138.51 7.30
CA GLU A 365 -69.13 138.26 5.88
C GLU A 365 -68.12 139.27 5.27
N LEU A 366 -67.34 139.98 6.07
CA LEU A 366 -66.41 141.03 5.59
C LEU A 366 -64.90 140.79 5.87
N ASP A 367 -64.50 139.61 6.36
CA ASP A 367 -63.08 139.22 6.45
C ASP A 367 -62.67 138.13 5.43
N ALA A 368 -63.62 137.66 4.60
CA ALA A 368 -63.43 136.66 3.54
C ALA A 368 -62.57 137.13 2.34
N LEU A 369 -62.04 138.36 2.35
CA LEU A 369 -61.20 138.92 1.27
C LEU A 369 -59.71 139.05 1.63
N ARG A 370 -59.28 138.61 2.83
CA ARG A 370 -57.86 138.59 3.24
C ARG A 370 -57.21 137.20 3.26
N GLN A 371 -57.98 136.12 3.09
CA GLN A 371 -57.47 134.73 3.04
C GLN A 371 -56.98 134.29 1.65
N ALA A 372 -57.45 134.91 0.56
CA ALA A 372 -57.09 134.54 -0.81
C ALA A 372 -55.63 134.81 -1.22
N ALA A 373 -54.83 135.52 -0.40
CA ALA A 373 -53.43 135.84 -0.69
C ALA A 373 -52.41 134.91 0.01
N ARG A 374 -52.85 134.00 0.89
CA ARG A 374 -51.95 133.05 1.60
C ARG A 374 -51.90 131.66 0.93
N GLU A 375 -52.92 131.31 0.15
CA GLU A 375 -53.06 129.99 -0.51
C GLU A 375 -52.09 129.82 -1.71
N ALA A 376 -51.58 130.90 -2.29
CA ALA A 376 -50.63 130.82 -3.41
C ALA A 376 -49.18 130.46 -2.99
N HIS A 377 -48.81 130.62 -1.72
CA HIS A 377 -47.47 130.27 -1.22
C HIS A 377 -47.38 128.83 -0.69
N GLU A 378 -48.51 128.20 -0.33
CA GLU A 378 -48.56 126.79 0.13
C GLU A 378 -48.46 125.79 -1.03
N MET A 379 -48.94 126.12 -2.24
CA MET A 379 -48.84 125.23 -3.42
C MET A 379 -47.39 125.01 -3.89
N MET A 380 -46.49 125.98 -3.73
CA MET A 380 -45.07 125.80 -4.13
C MET A 380 -44.28 124.93 -3.13
N ALA A 381 -44.60 124.99 -1.84
CA ALA A 381 -43.98 124.13 -0.82
C ALA A 381 -44.44 122.66 -0.89
N GLN A 382 -45.56 122.39 -1.57
CA GLN A 382 -46.11 121.05 -1.74
C GLN A 382 -45.45 120.31 -2.91
N MET A 383 -45.10 121.00 -4.00
CA MET A 383 -44.36 120.39 -5.12
C MET A 383 -42.93 119.96 -4.73
N GLU A 384 -42.23 120.71 -3.88
CA GLU A 384 -40.87 120.33 -3.44
C GLU A 384 -40.85 119.10 -2.52
N ARG A 385 -41.93 118.87 -1.75
CA ARG A 385 -42.10 117.65 -0.94
C ARG A 385 -42.44 116.43 -1.79
N ASP A 386 -43.21 116.63 -2.86
CA ASP A 386 -43.57 115.55 -3.80
C ASP A 386 -42.38 115.11 -4.66
N ASP A 387 -41.46 116.01 -5.01
CA ASP A 387 -40.25 115.64 -5.76
C ASP A 387 -39.19 114.95 -4.88
N ALA A 388 -39.06 115.35 -3.60
CA ALA A 388 -38.21 114.62 -2.64
C ALA A 388 -38.77 113.21 -2.31
N ALA A 389 -40.09 113.06 -2.22
CA ALA A 389 -40.74 111.76 -2.00
C ALA A 389 -40.57 110.80 -3.19
N LYS A 390 -40.59 111.32 -4.43
CA LYS A 390 -40.32 110.51 -5.64
C LYS A 390 -38.89 109.96 -5.66
N VAL A 391 -37.89 110.77 -5.30
CA VAL A 391 -36.49 110.32 -5.24
C VAL A 391 -36.29 109.26 -4.15
N ALA A 392 -36.88 109.45 -2.97
CA ALA A 392 -36.84 108.45 -1.89
C ALA A 392 -37.55 107.14 -2.26
N PHE A 393 -38.67 107.21 -3.00
CA PHE A 393 -39.39 106.03 -3.47
C PHE A 393 -38.58 105.24 -4.51
N LEU A 394 -37.92 105.92 -5.44
CA LEU A 394 -37.06 105.27 -6.44
C LEU A 394 -35.85 104.58 -5.79
N GLN A 395 -35.19 105.24 -4.82
CA GLN A 395 -34.09 104.63 -4.07
C GLN A 395 -34.55 103.43 -3.22
N ALA A 396 -35.73 103.50 -2.60
CA ALA A 396 -36.32 102.38 -1.87
C ALA A 396 -36.71 101.21 -2.79
N ALA A 397 -37.18 101.50 -4.01
CA ALA A 397 -37.50 100.50 -5.02
C ALA A 397 -36.24 99.79 -5.55
N GLU A 398 -35.16 100.53 -5.81
CA GLU A 398 -33.86 99.98 -6.20
C GLU A 398 -33.25 99.10 -5.09
N TYR A 399 -33.30 99.56 -3.84
CA TYR A 399 -32.84 98.78 -2.70
C TYR A 399 -33.64 97.47 -2.52
N ARG A 400 -34.96 97.53 -2.71
CA ARG A 400 -35.83 96.34 -2.65
C ARG A 400 -35.59 95.38 -3.82
N ALA A 401 -35.32 95.89 -5.02
CA ALA A 401 -34.96 95.07 -6.18
C ALA A 401 -33.63 94.34 -5.94
N HIS A 402 -32.62 95.04 -5.40
CA HIS A 402 -31.32 94.44 -5.07
C HIS A 402 -31.44 93.38 -3.95
N LEU A 403 -32.29 93.60 -2.95
CA LEU A 403 -32.60 92.60 -1.91
C LEU A 403 -33.27 91.35 -2.50
N MET A 404 -34.26 91.52 -3.38
CA MET A 404 -34.90 90.39 -4.06
C MET A 404 -33.92 89.63 -4.96
N GLU A 405 -33.00 90.34 -5.63
CA GLU A 405 -31.95 89.72 -6.43
C GLU A 405 -30.96 88.92 -5.56
N GLN A 406 -30.58 89.45 -4.39
CA GLN A 406 -29.77 88.70 -3.42
C GLN A 406 -30.50 87.47 -2.87
N GLU A 407 -31.79 87.58 -2.56
CA GLU A 407 -32.60 86.44 -2.12
C GLU A 407 -32.73 85.36 -3.20
N LEU A 408 -32.90 85.76 -4.47
CA LEU A 408 -32.94 84.82 -5.60
C LEU A 408 -31.61 84.09 -5.76
N ARG A 409 -30.48 84.82 -5.76
CA ARG A 409 -29.14 84.20 -5.82
C ARG A 409 -28.89 83.27 -4.63
N ALA A 410 -29.34 83.63 -3.42
CA ALA A 410 -29.22 82.76 -2.25
C ALA A 410 -30.07 81.48 -2.38
N ARG A 411 -31.28 81.57 -2.94
CA ARG A 411 -32.12 80.41 -3.23
C ARG A 411 -31.53 79.52 -4.31
N GLU A 412 -30.99 80.09 -5.37
CA GLU A 412 -30.29 79.35 -6.43
C GLU A 412 -29.05 78.63 -5.89
N GLN A 413 -28.25 79.31 -5.07
CA GLN A 413 -27.11 78.68 -4.40
C GLN A 413 -27.54 77.56 -3.45
N HIS A 414 -28.64 77.74 -2.72
CA HIS A 414 -29.17 76.69 -1.84
C HIS A 414 -29.68 75.48 -2.64
N GLN A 415 -30.41 75.70 -3.74
CA GLN A 415 -30.86 74.64 -4.63
C GLN A 415 -29.68 73.92 -5.28
N TRP A 416 -28.65 74.65 -5.69
CA TRP A 416 -27.43 74.07 -6.26
C TRP A 416 -26.67 73.23 -5.23
N ALA A 417 -26.54 73.71 -3.99
CA ALA A 417 -25.93 72.94 -2.90
C ALA A 417 -26.73 71.68 -2.56
N GLN A 418 -28.06 71.75 -2.55
CA GLN A 418 -28.92 70.57 -2.37
C GLN A 418 -28.76 69.56 -3.50
N ALA A 419 -28.73 70.02 -4.76
CA ALA A 419 -28.51 69.17 -5.92
C ALA A 419 -27.12 68.50 -5.88
N GLN A 420 -26.09 69.24 -5.46
CA GLN A 420 -24.73 68.71 -5.31
C GLN A 420 -24.65 67.66 -4.19
N ALA A 421 -25.29 67.89 -3.05
CA ALA A 421 -25.35 66.92 -1.95
C ALA A 421 -26.09 65.63 -2.37
N PHE A 422 -27.18 65.77 -3.12
CA PHE A 422 -27.91 64.61 -3.66
C PHE A 422 -27.06 63.79 -4.65
N MET A 423 -26.33 64.47 -5.55
CA MET A 423 -25.41 63.80 -6.47
C MET A 423 -24.28 63.05 -5.73
N GLN A 424 -23.73 63.62 -4.66
CA GLN A 424 -22.73 62.95 -3.84
C GLN A 424 -23.28 61.71 -3.13
N GLN A 425 -24.53 61.76 -2.64
CA GLN A 425 -25.20 60.60 -2.06
C GLN A 425 -25.41 59.48 -3.09
N LEU A 426 -25.80 59.84 -4.32
CA LEU A 426 -25.91 58.86 -5.41
C LEU A 426 -24.56 58.24 -5.75
N GLU A 427 -23.49 59.03 -5.86
CA GLU A 427 -22.15 58.49 -6.10
C GLU A 427 -21.69 57.55 -4.99
N GLN A 428 -21.97 57.87 -3.72
CA GLN A 428 -21.68 56.99 -2.59
C GLN A 428 -22.45 55.68 -2.68
N ALA A 429 -23.76 55.74 -2.97
CA ALA A 429 -24.59 54.55 -3.16
C ALA A 429 -24.09 53.67 -4.32
N TYR A 430 -23.65 54.26 -5.44
CA TYR A 430 -23.04 53.52 -6.54
C TYR A 430 -21.72 52.85 -6.15
N ARG A 431 -20.87 53.50 -5.35
CA ARG A 431 -19.62 52.91 -4.86
C ARG A 431 -19.90 51.74 -3.92
N GLU A 432 -20.86 51.88 -3.01
CA GLU A 432 -21.27 50.81 -2.10
C GLU A 432 -21.83 49.61 -2.87
N HIS A 433 -22.69 49.86 -3.85
CA HIS A 433 -23.22 48.81 -4.73
C HIS A 433 -22.11 48.10 -5.51
N ALA A 434 -21.16 48.85 -6.08
CA ALA A 434 -20.03 48.28 -6.81
C ALA A 434 -19.13 47.40 -5.90
N MET A 435 -18.89 47.82 -4.65
CA MET A 435 -18.15 47.00 -3.69
C MET A 435 -18.90 45.71 -3.31
N LEU A 436 -20.22 45.78 -3.14
CA LEU A 436 -21.03 44.59 -2.87
C LEU A 436 -21.06 43.62 -4.05
N GLU A 437 -21.18 44.12 -5.29
CA GLU A 437 -21.08 43.27 -6.48
C GLU A 437 -19.71 42.59 -6.59
N GLN A 438 -18.63 43.32 -6.30
CA GLN A 438 -17.29 42.76 -6.33
C GLN A 438 -17.11 41.69 -5.22
N ALA A 439 -17.55 41.98 -4.00
CA ALA A 439 -17.53 41.02 -2.90
C ALA A 439 -18.36 39.75 -3.21
N PHE A 440 -19.50 39.91 -3.89
CA PHE A 440 -20.32 38.79 -4.31
C PHE A 440 -19.62 37.92 -5.38
N ARG A 441 -18.99 38.54 -6.38
CA ARG A 441 -18.18 37.80 -7.39
C ARG A 441 -17.02 37.06 -6.74
N ASP A 442 -16.31 37.70 -5.82
CA ASP A 442 -15.20 37.08 -5.09
C ASP A 442 -15.68 35.91 -4.22
N ALA A 443 -16.84 36.04 -3.57
CA ALA A 443 -17.45 34.96 -2.80
C ALA A 443 -17.84 33.77 -3.69
N GLN A 444 -18.41 34.03 -4.88
CA GLN A 444 -18.72 32.98 -5.85
C GLN A 444 -17.45 32.26 -6.36
N GLN A 445 -16.38 33.00 -6.64
CA GLN A 445 -15.11 32.41 -7.06
C GLN A 445 -14.48 31.55 -5.96
N ARG A 446 -14.51 32.02 -4.70
CA ARG A 446 -14.03 31.24 -3.55
C ARG A 446 -14.84 29.96 -3.36
N TYR A 447 -16.16 30.03 -3.49
CA TYR A 447 -17.02 28.86 -3.39
C TYR A 447 -16.71 27.81 -4.47
N LEU A 448 -16.49 28.24 -5.72
CA LEU A 448 -16.09 27.37 -6.82
C LEU A 448 -14.71 26.71 -6.57
N LEU A 449 -13.72 27.49 -6.11
CA LEU A 449 -12.40 26.97 -5.76
C LEU A 449 -12.47 25.97 -4.60
N GLU A 450 -13.28 26.26 -3.57
CA GLU A 450 -13.46 25.38 -2.43
C GLU A 450 -14.15 24.06 -2.84
N GLN A 451 -15.16 24.12 -3.73
CA GLN A 451 -15.79 22.95 -4.34
C GLN A 451 -14.76 22.09 -5.10
N GLN A 452 -13.91 22.71 -5.93
CA GLN A 452 -12.85 21.98 -6.64
C GLN A 452 -11.84 21.35 -5.68
N GLN A 453 -11.46 22.05 -4.61
CA GLN A 453 -10.55 21.51 -3.60
C GLN A 453 -11.16 20.36 -2.80
N ARG A 454 -12.46 20.44 -2.46
CA ARG A 454 -13.17 19.35 -1.79
C ARG A 454 -13.25 18.12 -2.68
N ALA A 455 -13.66 18.30 -3.94
CA ALA A 455 -13.69 17.21 -4.91
C ALA A 455 -12.29 16.58 -5.13
N ALA A 456 -11.23 17.39 -5.15
CA ALA A 456 -9.86 16.88 -5.27
C ALA A 456 -9.42 16.07 -4.04
N ARG A 457 -9.77 16.52 -2.82
CA ARG A 457 -9.49 15.78 -1.58
C ARG A 457 -10.28 14.48 -1.51
N GLU A 458 -11.57 14.51 -1.81
CA GLU A 458 -12.41 13.31 -1.85
C GLU A 458 -11.92 12.32 -2.91
N GLY A 459 -11.46 12.81 -4.07
CA GLY A 459 -10.84 11.97 -5.10
C GLY A 459 -9.53 11.33 -4.64
N GLN A 460 -8.68 12.07 -3.92
CA GLN A 460 -7.44 11.53 -3.33
C GLN A 460 -7.74 10.49 -2.25
N GLU A 461 -8.66 10.77 -1.33
CA GLU A 461 -9.06 9.82 -0.28
C GLU A 461 -9.67 8.55 -0.87
N TRP A 462 -10.47 8.68 -1.94
CA TRP A 462 -11.04 7.52 -2.64
C TRP A 462 -9.97 6.69 -3.35
N ALA A 463 -8.98 7.34 -4.00
CA ALA A 463 -7.84 6.66 -4.61
C ALA A 463 -6.97 5.94 -3.56
N GLU A 464 -6.69 6.57 -2.43
CA GLU A 464 -5.95 5.93 -1.33
C GLU A 464 -6.70 4.72 -0.75
N ARG A 465 -8.04 4.78 -0.65
CA ARG A 465 -8.84 3.62 -0.24
C ARG A 465 -8.76 2.49 -1.26
N GLN A 466 -8.88 2.80 -2.54
CA GLN A 466 -8.73 1.81 -3.62
C GLN A 466 -7.33 1.15 -3.60
N GLU A 467 -6.27 1.92 -3.40
CA GLU A 467 -4.91 1.38 -3.29
C GLU A 467 -4.73 0.51 -2.03
N ARG A 468 -5.30 0.91 -0.89
CA ARG A 468 -5.27 0.09 0.34
C ARG A 468 -6.04 -1.20 0.17
N ASP A 469 -7.26 -1.13 -0.35
CA ASP A 469 -8.11 -2.31 -0.57
C ASP A 469 -7.44 -3.26 -1.58
N ALA A 470 -6.83 -2.72 -2.65
CA ALA A 470 -6.07 -3.51 -3.62
C ALA A 470 -4.80 -4.14 -3.01
N ALA A 471 -4.07 -3.39 -2.17
CA ALA A 471 -2.89 -3.90 -1.47
C ALA A 471 -3.25 -4.99 -0.45
N GLU A 472 -4.37 -4.84 0.27
CA GLU A 472 -4.89 -5.84 1.19
C GLU A 472 -5.35 -7.11 0.45
N ALA A 473 -6.06 -6.96 -0.67
CA ALA A 473 -6.46 -8.09 -1.52
C ALA A 473 -5.24 -8.85 -2.08
N ALA A 474 -4.24 -8.12 -2.59
CA ALA A 474 -3.00 -8.74 -3.07
C ALA A 474 -2.24 -9.46 -1.94
N ALA A 475 -2.20 -8.88 -0.73
CA ALA A 475 -1.57 -9.51 0.43
C ALA A 475 -2.32 -10.78 0.88
N GLN A 476 -3.66 -10.80 0.78
CA GLN A 476 -4.46 -11.99 1.05
C GLN A 476 -4.21 -13.08 0.02
N GLU A 477 -4.20 -12.75 -1.28
CA GLU A 477 -3.92 -13.71 -2.35
C GLU A 477 -2.53 -14.35 -2.21
N ILE A 478 -1.50 -13.56 -1.85
CA ILE A 478 -0.15 -14.08 -1.58
C ILE A 478 -0.17 -15.05 -0.39
N ARG A 479 -0.92 -14.75 0.68
CA ARG A 479 -1.04 -15.63 1.85
C ARG A 479 -1.77 -16.93 1.50
N GLU A 480 -2.82 -16.86 0.70
CA GLU A 480 -3.57 -18.04 0.25
C GLU A 480 -2.73 -18.95 -0.65
N ARG A 481 -2.01 -18.38 -1.63
CA ARG A 481 -1.06 -19.13 -2.46
C ARG A 481 0.05 -19.76 -1.63
N ALA A 482 0.60 -19.03 -0.65
CA ALA A 482 1.61 -19.58 0.25
C ALA A 482 1.04 -20.72 1.12
N ALA A 483 -0.21 -20.60 1.58
CA ALA A 483 -0.88 -21.66 2.35
C ALA A 483 -1.20 -22.89 1.49
N GLN A 484 -1.60 -22.71 0.24
CA GLN A 484 -1.80 -23.81 -0.72
C GLN A 484 -0.49 -24.53 -1.02
N ALA A 485 0.57 -23.78 -1.35
CA ALA A 485 1.91 -24.33 -1.58
C ALA A 485 2.44 -25.07 -0.34
N ALA A 486 2.15 -24.59 0.88
CA ALA A 486 2.52 -25.28 2.11
C ALA A 486 1.77 -26.61 2.29
N ARG A 487 0.46 -26.66 1.98
CA ARG A 487 -0.33 -27.90 2.04
C ARG A 487 0.15 -28.91 0.99
N GLU A 488 0.44 -28.47 -0.22
CA GLU A 488 0.99 -29.32 -1.27
C GLU A 488 2.36 -29.87 -0.88
N ALA A 489 3.24 -29.02 -0.33
CA ALA A 489 4.55 -29.45 0.17
C ALA A 489 4.44 -30.46 1.34
N GLU A 490 3.46 -30.30 2.23
CA GLU A 490 3.19 -31.24 3.32
C GLU A 490 2.68 -32.59 2.79
N LEU A 491 1.76 -32.57 1.83
CA LEU A 491 1.27 -33.78 1.16
C LEU A 491 2.39 -34.51 0.43
N ASP A 492 3.27 -33.79 -0.26
CA ASP A 492 4.40 -34.38 -0.97
C ASP A 492 5.48 -34.90 -0.01
N ALA A 493 5.73 -34.20 1.11
CA ALA A 493 6.60 -34.71 2.17
C ALA A 493 6.03 -36.00 2.80
N ASN A 494 4.71 -36.07 3.01
CA ASN A 494 4.06 -37.28 3.51
C ASN A 494 4.14 -38.44 2.50
N LYS A 495 3.85 -38.19 1.22
CA LYS A 495 4.05 -39.17 0.14
C LYS A 495 5.50 -39.66 0.08
N ALA A 496 6.48 -38.76 0.21
CA ALA A 496 7.89 -39.11 0.23
C ALA A 496 8.26 -39.97 1.45
N ALA A 497 7.71 -39.67 2.63
CA ALA A 497 7.91 -40.45 3.84
C ALA A 497 7.33 -41.87 3.71
N ILE A 498 6.11 -42.00 3.17
CA ILE A 498 5.46 -43.29 2.88
C ILE A 498 6.29 -44.07 1.85
N ALA A 499 6.69 -43.42 0.75
CA ALA A 499 7.50 -44.03 -0.28
C ALA A 499 8.82 -44.57 0.30
N LYS A 500 9.47 -43.80 1.18
CA LYS A 500 10.67 -44.24 1.89
C LYS A 500 10.42 -45.46 2.76
N GLN A 501 9.35 -45.47 3.57
CA GLN A 501 9.01 -46.63 4.40
C GLN A 501 8.80 -47.91 3.57
N ILE A 502 8.10 -47.80 2.44
CA ILE A 502 7.87 -48.94 1.53
C ILE A 502 9.18 -49.42 0.92
N CYS A 503 10.06 -48.51 0.50
CA CYS A 503 11.37 -48.85 -0.04
C CYS A 503 12.28 -49.52 1.01
N ASP A 504 12.31 -48.99 2.24
CA ASP A 504 13.09 -49.55 3.35
C ASP A 504 12.59 -50.96 3.71
N TRP A 505 11.26 -51.14 3.73
CA TRP A 505 10.63 -52.44 3.96
C TRP A 505 10.97 -53.45 2.87
N TYR A 506 10.89 -53.05 1.60
CA TYR A 506 11.25 -53.88 0.46
C TYR A 506 12.70 -54.36 0.55
N ASP A 507 13.64 -53.43 0.81
CA ASP A 507 15.07 -53.76 0.92
C ASP A 507 15.32 -54.68 2.12
N HIS A 508 14.64 -54.44 3.26
CA HIS A 508 14.71 -55.31 4.43
C HIS A 508 14.23 -56.73 4.14
N ARG A 509 13.04 -56.89 3.55
CA ARG A 509 12.49 -58.20 3.18
C ARG A 509 13.38 -58.96 2.20
N TRP A 510 13.96 -58.27 1.22
CA TRP A 510 14.94 -58.89 0.33
C TRP A 510 16.19 -59.36 1.05
N ASN A 511 16.69 -58.60 2.02
CA ASN A 511 17.83 -59.02 2.82
C ASN A 511 17.49 -60.29 3.62
N VAL A 512 16.31 -60.33 4.28
CA VAL A 512 15.83 -61.51 5.00
C VAL A 512 15.74 -62.73 4.07
N LEU A 513 15.15 -62.59 2.88
CA LEU A 513 15.02 -63.67 1.90
C LEU A 513 16.38 -64.16 1.37
N LYS A 514 17.37 -63.28 1.22
CA LYS A 514 18.72 -63.66 0.76
C LYS A 514 19.52 -64.39 1.83
N THR A 515 19.32 -64.04 3.10
CA THR A 515 20.02 -64.69 4.22
C THR A 515 19.37 -65.98 4.67
N ARG A 516 18.12 -66.24 4.27
CA ARG A 516 17.37 -67.42 4.67
C ARG A 516 17.81 -68.64 3.86
N ASN A 517 18.45 -69.60 4.54
CA ASN A 517 18.82 -70.90 3.97
C ASN A 517 17.81 -72.00 4.31
N ASP A 518 16.92 -71.78 5.27
CA ASP A 518 15.99 -72.80 5.76
C ASP A 518 14.81 -72.98 4.80
N ILE A 519 14.68 -74.18 4.25
CA ILE A 519 13.62 -74.58 3.30
C ILE A 519 12.27 -74.78 4.01
N ASP A 520 12.28 -75.17 5.28
CA ASP A 520 11.08 -75.54 6.05
C ASP A 520 10.14 -74.37 6.34
N ASN A 521 10.60 -73.17 6.01
CA ASN A 521 10.14 -71.93 6.57
C ASN A 521 9.56 -71.07 5.44
N GLN A 522 8.63 -71.67 4.70
CA GLN A 522 8.07 -71.14 3.46
C GLN A 522 7.32 -69.82 3.69
N VAL A 523 7.54 -68.87 2.79
CA VAL A 523 6.97 -67.52 2.82
C VAL A 523 5.70 -67.49 1.94
N PRO A 524 4.58 -66.97 2.45
CA PRO A 524 3.39 -66.78 1.62
C PRO A 524 3.63 -65.66 0.59
N TYR A 525 2.92 -65.68 -0.52
CA TYR A 525 3.03 -64.66 -1.57
C TYR A 525 2.77 -63.26 -1.05
N SER A 526 1.80 -63.11 -0.14
CA SER A 526 1.43 -61.83 0.49
C SER A 526 2.58 -61.13 1.21
N ASP A 527 3.57 -61.89 1.70
CA ASP A 527 4.76 -61.38 2.38
C ASP A 527 5.96 -61.12 1.45
N PHE A 528 5.83 -61.44 0.17
CA PHE A 528 6.91 -61.33 -0.79
C PHE A 528 7.15 -59.85 -1.21
N PRO A 529 8.39 -59.35 -1.21
CA PRO A 529 8.67 -57.94 -1.51
C PRO A 529 8.54 -57.63 -3.00
N ILE A 530 7.36 -57.18 -3.43
CA ILE A 530 7.06 -56.78 -4.81
C ILE A 530 7.43 -55.29 -5.02
N PRO A 531 8.07 -54.92 -6.15
CA PRO A 531 8.54 -53.56 -6.38
C PRO A 531 7.42 -52.65 -6.91
N TYR A 532 6.47 -52.27 -6.05
CA TYR A 532 5.33 -51.42 -6.41
C TYR A 532 5.00 -50.41 -5.30
N PHE A 533 4.38 -49.30 -5.68
CA PHE A 533 3.71 -48.41 -4.72
C PHE A 533 2.21 -48.73 -4.68
N PRO A 534 1.67 -49.12 -3.51
CA PRO A 534 0.25 -49.38 -3.37
C PRO A 534 -0.56 -48.08 -3.55
N PRO A 535 -1.83 -48.18 -3.98
CA PRO A 535 -2.75 -47.05 -3.97
C PRO A 535 -2.84 -46.42 -2.57
N ILE A 536 -3.07 -45.10 -2.52
CA ILE A 536 -3.11 -44.31 -1.27
C ILE A 536 -4.11 -44.86 -0.24
N SER A 537 -5.13 -45.62 -0.68
CA SER A 537 -6.10 -46.28 0.20
C SER A 537 -5.47 -47.25 1.22
N TYR A 538 -4.24 -47.72 1.01
CA TYR A 538 -3.53 -48.60 1.94
C TYR A 538 -2.57 -47.87 2.88
N VAL A 539 -2.51 -46.54 2.79
CA VAL A 539 -1.67 -45.68 3.66
C VAL A 539 -2.24 -45.72 5.08
N GLY A 540 -1.58 -46.49 5.95
CA GLY A 540 -2.00 -46.71 7.33
C GLY A 540 -1.87 -48.16 7.77
N GLN A 541 -1.79 -49.10 6.83
CA GLN A 541 -1.33 -50.45 7.16
C GLN A 541 0.21 -50.45 7.24
N PRO A 542 0.79 -51.11 8.25
CA PRO A 542 2.23 -51.10 8.45
C PRO A 542 2.97 -51.73 7.25
N ILE A 543 2.31 -52.64 6.52
CA ILE A 543 2.86 -53.36 5.38
C ILE A 543 1.72 -53.63 4.38
N PRO A 544 1.81 -53.14 3.13
CA PRO A 544 0.83 -53.48 2.11
C PRO A 544 1.03 -54.95 1.67
N PRO A 545 -0.04 -55.75 1.53
CA PRO A 545 0.08 -57.13 1.04
C PRO A 545 0.53 -57.12 -0.42
N ALA A 546 1.29 -58.14 -0.84
CA ALA A 546 1.69 -58.29 -2.23
C ALA A 546 0.46 -58.24 -3.18
N PRO A 547 0.50 -57.40 -4.23
CA PRO A 547 -0.64 -57.19 -5.12
C PRO A 547 -0.89 -58.45 -5.93
N GLN A 548 -2.13 -58.66 -6.35
CA GLN A 548 -2.42 -59.73 -7.32
C GLN A 548 -1.68 -59.44 -8.63
N PRO A 549 -1.29 -60.46 -9.42
CA PRO A 549 -0.59 -60.24 -10.68
C PRO A 549 -1.32 -59.25 -11.63
N SER A 550 -2.65 -59.26 -11.61
CA SER A 550 -3.51 -58.35 -12.38
C SER A 550 -3.54 -56.90 -11.88
N GLU A 551 -3.15 -56.65 -10.64
CA GLU A 551 -3.12 -55.32 -10.01
C GLU A 551 -1.79 -54.60 -10.24
N LEU A 552 -0.78 -55.27 -10.80
CA LEU A 552 0.50 -54.68 -11.12
C LEU A 552 0.35 -53.67 -12.26
N VAL A 553 0.39 -52.38 -11.93
CA VAL A 553 0.32 -51.30 -12.92
C VAL A 553 1.72 -50.81 -13.28
N TYR A 554 1.96 -50.60 -14.58
CA TYR A 554 3.22 -50.08 -15.12
C TYR A 554 3.73 -48.85 -14.35
N GLU A 555 2.87 -47.85 -14.13
CA GLU A 555 3.24 -46.59 -13.47
C GLU A 555 3.68 -46.78 -12.01
N GLN A 556 3.04 -47.69 -11.27
CA GLN A 556 3.38 -47.94 -9.86
C GLN A 556 4.73 -48.64 -9.74
N VAL A 557 4.99 -49.61 -10.61
CA VAL A 557 6.29 -50.31 -10.68
C VAL A 557 7.37 -49.35 -11.14
N ARG A 558 7.11 -48.52 -12.16
CA ARG A 558 8.05 -47.50 -12.65
C ARG A 558 8.41 -46.51 -11.56
N ALA A 559 7.41 -45.93 -10.90
CA ALA A 559 7.62 -44.98 -9.80
C ALA A 559 8.47 -45.59 -8.68
N PHE A 560 8.21 -46.86 -8.33
CA PHE A 560 8.95 -47.56 -7.30
C PHE A 560 10.40 -47.84 -7.68
N VAL A 561 10.64 -48.40 -8.88
CA VAL A 561 11.99 -48.76 -9.37
C VAL A 561 12.85 -47.50 -9.56
N MET A 562 12.23 -46.39 -9.96
CA MET A 562 12.90 -45.09 -10.14
C MET A 562 12.97 -44.25 -8.87
N SER A 563 12.34 -44.68 -7.77
CA SER A 563 12.21 -43.88 -6.55
C SER A 563 13.56 -43.41 -6.01
N PRO A 564 13.73 -42.11 -5.68
CA PRO A 564 14.94 -41.61 -5.04
C PRO A 564 15.10 -42.11 -3.60
N HIS A 565 14.06 -42.69 -3.00
CA HIS A 565 14.05 -43.10 -1.60
C HIS A 565 14.65 -44.49 -1.35
N ARG A 566 15.01 -45.26 -2.39
CA ARG A 566 15.72 -46.54 -2.22
C ARG A 566 17.20 -46.32 -1.87
N ALA A 567 17.55 -46.45 -0.61
CA ALA A 567 18.92 -46.27 -0.13
C ALA A 567 19.94 -47.14 -0.87
N SER A 568 19.61 -48.41 -1.16
CA SER A 568 20.47 -49.37 -1.88
C SER A 568 20.75 -49.02 -3.35
N MET A 569 19.96 -48.09 -3.91
CA MET A 569 19.96 -47.72 -5.31
C MET A 569 20.16 -46.22 -5.56
N ALA A 570 20.16 -45.38 -4.52
CA ALA A 570 20.23 -43.91 -4.62
C ALA A 570 21.43 -43.42 -5.45
N THR A 571 22.59 -44.09 -5.35
CA THR A 571 23.82 -43.72 -6.07
C THR A 571 23.92 -44.28 -7.48
N LYS A 572 23.02 -45.21 -7.86
CA LYS A 572 23.05 -45.88 -9.17
C LYS A 572 22.21 -45.11 -10.19
N SER A 573 22.64 -45.10 -11.45
CA SER A 573 21.85 -44.53 -12.55
C SER A 573 20.58 -45.35 -12.81
N ALA A 574 19.55 -44.72 -13.38
CA ALA A 574 18.27 -45.35 -13.70
C ALA A 574 18.45 -46.68 -14.46
N LYS A 575 19.29 -46.68 -15.50
CA LYS A 575 19.66 -47.87 -16.29
C LYS A 575 20.29 -49.00 -15.47
N VAL A 576 21.07 -48.68 -14.44
CA VAL A 576 21.68 -49.68 -13.55
C VAL A 576 20.64 -50.22 -12.57
N ARG A 577 19.74 -49.38 -12.05
CA ARG A 577 18.63 -49.79 -11.18
C ARG A 577 17.72 -50.78 -11.90
N ILE A 578 17.28 -50.46 -13.11
CA ILE A 578 16.39 -51.31 -13.91
C ILE A 578 17.05 -52.66 -14.23
N ARG A 579 18.32 -52.66 -14.64
CA ARG A 579 19.05 -53.90 -14.91
C ARG A 579 19.19 -54.79 -13.68
N ALA A 580 19.38 -54.20 -12.50
CA ALA A 580 19.42 -54.95 -11.26
C ALA A 580 18.06 -55.61 -10.97
N GLU A 581 16.97 -54.87 -11.10
CA GLU A 581 15.61 -55.40 -10.90
C GLU A 581 15.24 -56.48 -11.94
N ILE A 582 15.52 -56.28 -13.23
CA ILE A 582 15.31 -57.31 -14.26
C ILE A 582 16.04 -58.60 -13.91
N ARG A 583 17.26 -58.52 -13.37
CA ARG A 583 18.03 -59.69 -12.97
C ARG A 583 17.42 -60.39 -11.75
N PHE A 584 16.83 -59.65 -10.82
CA PHE A 584 16.13 -60.23 -9.66
C PHE A 584 14.82 -60.90 -10.05
N TRP A 585 14.08 -60.29 -10.98
CA TRP A 585 12.75 -60.72 -11.42
C TRP A 585 12.77 -61.50 -12.74
N HIS A 586 13.92 -62.04 -13.15
CA HIS A 586 13.99 -62.93 -14.30
C HIS A 586 13.35 -64.29 -13.93
N PRO A 587 12.42 -64.84 -14.74
CA PRO A 587 11.73 -66.09 -14.42
C PRO A 587 12.66 -67.22 -13.98
N ASP A 588 13.69 -67.53 -14.79
CA ASP A 588 14.65 -68.61 -14.48
C ASP A 588 15.45 -68.38 -13.19
N MET A 589 15.82 -67.12 -12.92
CA MET A 589 16.61 -66.79 -11.73
C MET A 589 15.75 -66.83 -10.47
N PHE A 590 14.50 -66.36 -10.60
CA PHE A 590 13.52 -66.36 -9.54
C PHE A 590 13.12 -67.79 -9.17
N GLU A 591 12.82 -68.62 -10.17
CA GLU A 591 12.47 -70.04 -10.00
C GLU A 591 13.56 -70.80 -9.24
N ARG A 592 14.82 -70.66 -9.67
CA ARG A 592 15.95 -71.37 -9.06
C ARG A 592 16.26 -70.90 -7.63
N LYS A 593 16.12 -69.60 -7.34
CA LYS A 593 16.58 -69.02 -6.06
C LYS A 593 15.47 -68.87 -5.02
N PHE A 594 14.32 -68.36 -5.41
CA PHE A 594 13.31 -67.84 -4.49
C PHE A 594 12.01 -68.65 -4.49
N LEU A 595 11.64 -69.29 -5.61
CA LEU A 595 10.40 -70.08 -5.68
C LEU A 595 10.39 -71.28 -4.71
N ARG A 596 11.57 -71.83 -4.40
CA ARG A 596 11.73 -72.87 -3.37
C ARG A 596 11.39 -72.40 -1.95
N LEU A 597 11.50 -71.10 -1.68
CA LEU A 597 11.18 -70.49 -0.39
C LEU A 597 9.69 -70.13 -0.28
N MET A 598 8.90 -70.29 -1.33
CA MET A 598 7.47 -69.97 -1.33
C MET A 598 6.59 -71.18 -0.99
N GLN A 599 5.44 -70.89 -0.39
CA GLN A 599 4.41 -71.90 -0.12
C GLN A 599 3.89 -72.53 -1.43
N PRO A 600 3.68 -73.87 -1.49
CA PRO A 600 3.26 -74.59 -2.69
C PRO A 600 2.03 -73.99 -3.39
N GLN A 601 1.03 -73.58 -2.62
CA GLN A 601 -0.21 -72.96 -3.13
C GLN A 601 0.03 -71.63 -3.85
N ASP A 602 1.08 -70.91 -3.46
CA ASP A 602 1.36 -69.55 -3.89
C ASP A 602 2.38 -69.50 -5.05
N LYS A 603 3.07 -70.62 -5.33
CA LYS A 603 4.11 -70.70 -6.37
C LYS A 603 3.61 -70.29 -7.75
N LYS A 604 2.38 -70.71 -8.10
CA LYS A 604 1.77 -70.36 -9.39
C LYS A 604 1.53 -68.85 -9.50
N THR A 605 0.89 -68.26 -8.49
CA THR A 605 0.62 -66.81 -8.44
C THR A 605 1.89 -65.97 -8.46
N ALA A 606 2.94 -66.39 -7.74
CA ALA A 606 4.23 -65.71 -7.81
C ALA A 606 4.87 -65.78 -9.19
N MET A 607 4.85 -66.92 -9.85
CA MET A 607 5.41 -67.03 -11.19
C MET A 607 4.65 -66.13 -12.17
N GLU A 608 3.32 -66.09 -12.09
CA GLU A 608 2.51 -65.15 -12.89
C GLU A 608 2.92 -63.68 -12.63
N ALA A 609 3.09 -63.29 -11.36
CA ALA A 609 3.57 -61.96 -11.00
C ALA A 609 4.97 -61.67 -11.54
N VAL A 610 5.90 -62.64 -11.50
CA VAL A 610 7.27 -62.52 -12.02
C VAL A 610 7.28 -62.31 -13.53
N TYR A 611 6.46 -63.06 -14.28
CA TYR A 611 6.32 -62.84 -15.73
C TYR A 611 5.79 -61.44 -16.03
N PHE A 612 4.80 -60.98 -15.27
CA PHE A 612 4.21 -59.66 -15.44
C PHE A 612 5.22 -58.54 -15.12
N LEU A 613 5.93 -58.64 -14.00
CA LEU A 613 6.98 -57.71 -13.60
C LEU A 613 8.13 -57.67 -14.59
N SER A 614 8.60 -58.83 -15.08
CA SER A 614 9.67 -58.89 -16.09
C SER A 614 9.28 -58.14 -17.36
N ARG A 615 8.03 -58.28 -17.81
CA ARG A 615 7.50 -57.53 -18.96
C ARG A 615 7.46 -56.02 -18.68
N ILE A 616 6.94 -55.61 -17.53
CA ILE A 616 6.89 -54.18 -17.12
C ILE A 616 8.30 -53.59 -17.02
N LEU A 617 9.25 -54.30 -16.40
CA LEU A 617 10.63 -53.83 -16.22
C LEU A 617 11.36 -53.69 -17.56
N ASN A 618 11.12 -54.58 -18.53
CA ASN A 618 11.64 -54.44 -19.89
C ASN A 618 11.04 -53.22 -20.61
N GLN A 619 9.74 -52.97 -20.44
CA GLN A 619 9.09 -51.76 -20.96
C GLN A 619 9.72 -50.49 -20.36
N ILE A 620 9.87 -50.43 -19.02
CA ILE A 620 10.50 -49.29 -18.33
C ILE A 620 11.94 -49.06 -18.83
N LYS A 621 12.69 -50.13 -19.10
CA LYS A 621 14.05 -50.05 -19.64
C LYS A 621 14.07 -49.35 -21.01
N GLU A 622 13.14 -49.68 -21.90
CA GLU A 622 13.04 -49.04 -23.22
C GLU A 622 12.62 -47.58 -23.09
N ASP A 623 11.67 -47.27 -22.23
CA ASP A 623 11.17 -45.91 -22.05
C ASP A 623 12.24 -44.98 -21.45
N VAL A 624 12.99 -45.44 -20.44
CA VAL A 624 14.12 -44.68 -19.89
C VAL A 624 15.23 -44.45 -20.93
N GLN A 625 15.46 -45.40 -21.85
CA GLN A 625 16.42 -45.19 -22.94
C GLN A 625 15.93 -44.13 -23.93
N LYS A 626 14.62 -44.11 -24.25
CA LYS A 626 14.02 -43.08 -25.09
C LYS A 626 14.06 -41.71 -24.42
N GLU A 627 13.79 -41.64 -23.11
CA GLU A 627 13.88 -40.39 -22.33
C GLU A 627 15.33 -39.86 -22.25
N GLU A 628 16.32 -40.73 -22.02
CA GLU A 628 17.73 -40.36 -22.03
C GLU A 628 18.16 -39.84 -23.42
N TRP A 629 17.72 -40.49 -24.50
CA TRP A 629 17.95 -40.04 -25.87
C TRP A 629 17.33 -38.66 -26.15
N ALA A 630 16.05 -38.48 -25.82
CA ALA A 630 15.34 -37.21 -26.00
C ALA A 630 15.96 -36.08 -25.16
N ALA A 631 16.40 -36.37 -23.93
CA ALA A 631 17.08 -35.41 -23.07
C ALA A 631 18.47 -35.03 -23.61
N GLN A 632 19.17 -35.95 -24.26
CA GLN A 632 20.43 -35.67 -24.93
C GLN A 632 20.22 -34.78 -26.15
N GLU A 633 19.25 -35.12 -27.01
CA GLU A 633 18.86 -34.34 -28.18
C GLU A 633 18.47 -32.90 -27.79
N ALA A 634 17.64 -32.74 -26.76
CA ALA A 634 17.25 -31.41 -26.25
C ALA A 634 18.45 -30.60 -25.70
N ARG A 635 19.45 -31.26 -25.10
CA ARG A 635 20.68 -30.58 -24.66
C ARG A 635 21.55 -30.15 -25.83
N GLU A 636 21.65 -30.98 -26.86
CA GLU A 636 22.36 -30.66 -28.09
C GLU A 636 21.70 -29.48 -28.82
N ASP A 637 20.37 -29.44 -28.87
CA ASP A 637 19.62 -28.34 -29.48
C ASP A 637 19.70 -27.05 -28.66
N ALA A 638 19.63 -27.12 -27.33
CA ALA A 638 19.86 -25.98 -26.46
C ALA A 638 21.30 -25.43 -26.59
N ALA A 639 22.30 -26.32 -26.75
CA ALA A 639 23.69 -25.92 -26.97
C ALA A 639 23.88 -25.25 -28.34
N LYS A 640 23.22 -25.75 -29.40
CA LYS A 640 23.21 -25.11 -30.73
C LYS A 640 22.53 -23.74 -30.69
N ALA A 641 21.40 -23.62 -30.00
CA ALA A 641 20.65 -22.37 -29.87
C ALA A 641 21.40 -21.30 -29.07
N GLY A 642 22.20 -21.68 -28.07
CA GLY A 642 23.05 -20.75 -27.31
C GLY A 642 24.34 -20.33 -28.02
N ALA A 643 24.72 -21.02 -29.11
CA ALA A 643 25.92 -20.70 -29.90
C ALA A 643 25.61 -19.80 -31.11
N ALA A 644 24.34 -19.69 -31.51
CA ALA A 644 23.83 -18.77 -32.52
C ALA A 644 23.50 -17.42 -31.88
#